data_AF-A0A3Q1C6V0-F1
#
_entry.id   AF-A0A3Q1C6V0-F1
#
_cell.length_a   1.000
_cell.length_b   1.000
_cell.length_c   1.000
_cell.angle_alpha   90.00
_cell.angle_beta   90.00
_cell.angle_gamma   90.00
#
_symmetry.space_group_name_H-M   'P 1'
#
loop_
_entity.id
_entity.type
_entity.pdbx_description
1 polymer ?
#
loop_
_entity_poly.entity_id
_entity_poly.type
_entity_poly.pdbx_seq_one_letter_code
_entity_poly.pdbx_strand_id
1 'polypeptide(L)'
;MTKILLAASVVKSLRQGYVVENTLFPGEILLLICLLSFNSQAETAHLVLEDGTRMKGFSFGHDASVAGELVFNTGLVGYPEALTDPSYRGQILTLTYPIVGNYGVPDTQELDELGLRKHVESERIQVSGLLVQDYSHDYSHWNSVKSLGQWLQEEKVPALFGIDTRMLTKVIRDKGTVLGKIEFDGHPIEICDPNQNNLVAEVSTKEIRVFGKGNPIKVVAVDCGIKHNIIRLLVKRGAEVHLVPWDQELQSLDYNGLFISNGPGDPSLAQKLIHNVRKVLESDRPEPVFGICMGNQITALAAGAKSYKLPMGNRGQNQPVLNVMTGQAFITAQNHGYGIDSESLPPGWSPLFTNANDGTNEGIMHNTKPVFTAQFHPEAKGGPTDTEFLFDAFISLIKKGKDANIVSVMPSKPNIPPRAQVSKVLVLGSGGLSIGQAGEFDYSGSQAVKAMKEENLKTVLMNPNIASVQTNEVGSKQADSVYFLPVTPEFVTEVIKTERPDGILLSMGGQTALNCGVELFQRGVLEKYGVKVLGTPVQSIMATEDRQLFADKLMEINEKIAPSIAVESVSDALQAAAQIGYPVMLRSAYALGGLGSGLCANKEKLQETAHKALAMSSQILVEKSLLGWKEVEYEVVRDVADNCVTVCNMENFDPLGIHTGDSIVVAPSQTLSNEEYHMLRETAIKVVRHLGIVGECNIQYALHPSSLEYCIIEVNARLSRSSALASKATGYPLAFVAAKLALGIPLPEIKNAVSEKTTACFEPSLDYIVTKIPRWDLDRFQGMSREIGSSMKSVGEVMAVGRTFEESVQKALRMCHPSVDGFMPRLPLKKAWADTQDLQQELAVPSSTRIFSLAKALHSGVSVDQIHQLTAIDKWFLYKLHRITQLEQHLGSYKSGSVPKGLLLMAKQNGFSDQQVGQILGSSEGKARELRLTYGIKPWVKQIDTLAAEYPAMTNYLYCTYHGQEHDLDFKDQGIMVLGCGPYHIGSSVEFDWCAVSSIRALRQMGKKTVVVNHNPETVSTDFDECDRLYFEELTLERILDIAQQEVRTPPYACEFSFVKIQAKYTYLWFFFFFFKTFLECFLRPPLHYFIIWHVFTTCLKNGIFFRHSIVRRCFAPKFMMIFFSKKTFLECFSQPPLHYFIIWHVFTTC
;
A
#
# COMPACT_ATOMS: atom_id res chain seq x y z
N MET A 1 -57.68 -12.72 -17.53
CA MET A 1 -59.11 -12.72 -17.16
C MET A 1 -59.55 -14.13 -16.77
N THR A 2 -60.09 -14.27 -15.56
CA THR A 2 -61.21 -15.16 -15.17
C THR A 2 -61.29 -16.63 -15.63
N LYS A 3 -60.91 -17.56 -14.75
CA LYS A 3 -61.55 -18.87 -14.38
C LYS A 3 -60.53 -19.70 -13.58
N ILE A 4 -60.60 -19.76 -12.24
CA ILE A 4 -61.45 -20.64 -11.40
C ILE A 4 -61.16 -22.12 -11.69
N LEU A 5 -60.22 -22.78 -10.97
CA LEU A 5 -60.42 -23.47 -9.67
C LEU A 5 -61.59 -24.48 -9.66
N LEU A 6 -61.28 -25.79 -9.70
CA LEU A 6 -62.02 -26.85 -9.01
C LEU A 6 -61.34 -28.22 -9.17
N ALA A 7 -60.70 -28.70 -8.08
CA ALA A 7 -60.33 -30.10 -7.92
C ALA A 7 -60.91 -30.60 -6.58
N ALA A 8 -62.04 -31.29 -6.66
CA ALA A 8 -62.68 -31.99 -5.54
C ALA A 8 -62.12 -33.44 -5.53
N SER A 9 -61.32 -33.83 -4.54
CA SER A 9 -61.69 -34.30 -3.20
C SER A 9 -62.28 -35.72 -3.14
N VAL A 10 -61.55 -36.65 -2.51
CA VAL A 10 -62.08 -37.92 -2.00
C VAL A 10 -61.52 -38.18 -0.59
N VAL A 11 -62.38 -38.00 0.43
CA VAL A 11 -62.56 -38.85 1.64
C VAL A 11 -61.26 -39.30 2.36
N LYS A 12 -60.79 -38.70 3.48
CA LYS A 12 -61.40 -38.54 4.83
C LYS A 12 -61.72 -39.89 5.49
N SER A 13 -60.98 -40.37 6.51
CA SER A 13 -61.45 -40.28 7.90
C SER A 13 -60.54 -40.99 8.95
N LEU A 14 -59.92 -40.20 9.85
CA LEU A 14 -59.73 -40.45 11.32
C LEU A 14 -58.83 -41.65 11.75
N ARG A 15 -57.99 -41.63 12.81
CA ARG A 15 -57.64 -40.71 13.91
C ARG A 15 -56.41 -41.33 14.66
N GLN A 16 -55.59 -40.67 15.49
CA GLN A 16 -55.33 -39.26 15.85
C GLN A 16 -53.97 -39.20 16.59
N GLY A 17 -53.10 -38.20 16.35
CA GLY A 17 -51.84 -38.09 17.12
C GLY A 17 -50.83 -37.05 16.60
N TYR A 18 -51.11 -35.77 16.82
CA TYR A 18 -50.22 -34.59 16.71
C TYR A 18 -49.34 -34.41 15.45
N VAL A 19 -49.67 -33.35 14.69
CA VAL A 19 -48.80 -32.75 13.66
C VAL A 19 -48.35 -31.37 14.16
N VAL A 20 -47.08 -31.05 13.95
CA VAL A 20 -46.57 -29.68 13.85
C VAL A 20 -45.97 -29.55 12.44
N GLU A 21 -46.40 -28.56 11.68
CA GLU A 21 -45.91 -28.35 10.31
C GLU A 21 -44.54 -27.66 10.33
N ASN A 22 -43.54 -28.27 9.68
CA ASN A 22 -42.24 -27.64 9.44
C ASN A 22 -42.28 -26.85 8.12
N THR A 23 -42.57 -25.55 8.19
CA THR A 23 -42.20 -24.60 7.14
C THR A 23 -40.85 -23.99 7.47
N LEU A 24 -39.78 -24.48 6.83
CA LEU A 24 -38.45 -23.85 6.94
C LEU A 24 -38.50 -22.44 6.34
N PHE A 25 -38.00 -21.45 7.08
CA PHE A 25 -37.93 -20.06 6.62
C PHE A 25 -36.65 -19.83 5.78
N PRO A 26 -36.62 -18.82 4.88
CA PRO A 26 -35.44 -18.51 4.07
C PRO A 26 -34.15 -18.28 4.88
N GLY A 27 -34.26 -17.82 6.13
CA GLY A 27 -33.13 -17.65 7.04
C GLY A 27 -32.45 -18.95 7.46
N GLU A 28 -33.16 -20.08 7.49
CA GLU A 28 -32.58 -21.38 7.88
C GLU A 28 -31.77 -22.01 6.74
N ILE A 29 -32.13 -21.73 5.48
CA ILE A 29 -31.31 -22.12 4.31
C ILE A 29 -30.00 -21.30 4.28
N LEU A 30 -30.07 -20.00 4.60
CA LEU A 30 -28.89 -19.17 4.73
C LEU A 30 -27.99 -19.62 5.89
N LEU A 31 -28.60 -20.02 7.02
CA LEU A 31 -27.87 -20.62 8.15
C LEU A 31 -27.21 -21.95 7.77
N LEU A 32 -27.82 -22.75 6.90
CA LEU A 32 -27.27 -24.02 6.42
C LEU A 32 -26.08 -23.82 5.48
N ILE A 33 -26.13 -22.81 4.59
CA ILE A 33 -25.00 -22.40 3.75
C ILE A 33 -23.88 -21.81 4.62
N CYS A 34 -24.21 -20.99 5.61
CA CYS A 34 -23.25 -20.46 6.58
C CYS A 34 -22.61 -21.60 7.42
N LEU A 35 -23.38 -22.62 7.79
CA LEU A 35 -22.86 -23.84 8.42
C LEU A 35 -21.93 -24.62 7.49
N LEU A 36 -22.10 -24.61 6.16
CA LEU A 36 -21.12 -25.17 5.22
C LEU A 36 -19.83 -24.33 5.17
N SER A 37 -19.91 -23.01 5.32
CA SER A 37 -18.74 -22.12 5.42
C SER A 37 -18.00 -22.18 6.76
N PHE A 38 -18.65 -22.65 7.84
CA PHE A 38 -18.09 -22.62 9.21
C PHE A 38 -17.96 -23.99 9.91
N ASN A 39 -18.51 -25.10 9.39
CA ASN A 39 -18.33 -26.45 9.95
C ASN A 39 -17.12 -27.22 9.41
N SER A 40 -16.78 -28.27 10.15
CA SER A 40 -15.80 -29.32 9.90
C SER A 40 -16.09 -30.23 8.68
N GLN A 41 -16.53 -29.68 7.55
CA GLN A 41 -16.77 -30.41 6.29
C GLN A 41 -15.95 -29.90 5.10
N ALA A 42 -15.23 -28.78 5.22
CA ALA A 42 -14.21 -28.41 4.25
C ALA A 42 -13.12 -29.50 4.21
N GLU A 43 -12.92 -30.12 3.05
CA GLU A 43 -11.92 -31.17 2.88
C GLU A 43 -10.52 -30.58 3.14
N THR A 44 -9.65 -31.34 3.80
CA THR A 44 -8.32 -30.86 4.19
C THR A 44 -7.24 -31.76 3.66
N ALA A 45 -6.21 -31.15 3.07
CA ALA A 45 -5.03 -31.84 2.59
C ALA A 45 -3.78 -31.29 3.27
N HIS A 46 -2.65 -31.94 3.02
CA HIS A 46 -1.35 -31.49 3.51
C HIS A 46 -0.45 -31.11 2.34
N LEU A 47 0.17 -29.93 2.43
CA LEU A 47 1.40 -29.68 1.69
C LEU A 47 2.51 -30.46 2.39
N VAL A 48 3.18 -31.35 1.66
CA VAL A 48 4.30 -32.17 2.16
C VAL A 48 5.53 -31.85 1.33
N LEU A 49 6.59 -31.36 1.98
CA LEU A 49 7.88 -31.07 1.34
C LEU A 49 8.79 -32.31 1.39
N GLU A 50 9.79 -32.36 0.52
CA GLU A 50 10.79 -33.45 0.46
C GLU A 50 11.58 -33.67 1.76
N ASP A 51 11.73 -32.64 2.61
CA ASP A 51 12.38 -32.74 3.92
C ASP A 51 11.47 -33.29 5.04
N GLY A 52 10.23 -33.64 4.71
CA GLY A 52 9.22 -34.11 5.66
C GLY A 52 8.42 -33.02 6.36
N THR A 53 8.64 -31.74 6.06
CA THR A 53 7.77 -30.65 6.54
C THR A 53 6.34 -30.86 6.04
N ARG A 54 5.36 -30.81 6.95
CA ARG A 54 3.93 -30.91 6.61
C ARG A 54 3.17 -29.67 7.08
N MET A 55 2.49 -28.99 6.16
CA MET A 55 1.59 -27.87 6.45
C MET A 55 0.16 -28.29 6.11
N LYS A 56 -0.78 -28.15 7.04
CA LYS A 56 -2.19 -28.49 6.80
C LYS A 56 -2.92 -27.30 6.18
N GLY A 57 -3.63 -27.53 5.08
CA GLY A 57 -4.50 -26.54 4.44
C GLY A 57 -5.93 -27.05 4.25
N PHE A 58 -6.79 -26.16 3.80
CA PHE A 58 -8.18 -26.44 3.42
C PHE A 58 -8.29 -26.42 1.89
N SER A 59 -8.93 -27.43 1.33
CA SER A 59 -9.16 -27.52 -0.12
C SER A 59 -10.18 -26.46 -0.56
N PHE A 60 -9.89 -25.83 -1.71
CA PHE A 60 -10.85 -25.00 -2.44
C PHE A 60 -10.79 -25.22 -3.96
N GLY A 61 -9.86 -26.05 -4.44
CA GLY A 61 -9.75 -26.49 -5.83
C GLY A 61 -10.35 -27.89 -6.02
N HIS A 62 -9.68 -28.71 -6.84
CA HIS A 62 -10.05 -30.11 -7.06
C HIS A 62 -9.41 -31.05 -6.03
N ASP A 63 -10.20 -31.95 -5.44
CA ASP A 63 -9.76 -32.88 -4.40
C ASP A 63 -8.98 -34.08 -4.97
N ALA A 64 -7.73 -33.84 -5.36
CA ALA A 64 -6.76 -34.85 -5.76
C ALA A 64 -5.33 -34.49 -5.34
N SER A 65 -4.50 -35.50 -5.09
CA SER A 65 -3.09 -35.29 -4.78
C SER A 65 -2.27 -35.00 -6.04
N VAL A 66 -1.28 -34.11 -5.91
CA VAL A 66 -0.38 -33.71 -7.00
C VAL A 66 1.01 -33.41 -6.44
N ALA A 67 2.06 -33.76 -7.20
CA ALA A 67 3.45 -33.45 -6.87
C ALA A 67 4.06 -32.49 -7.89
N GLY A 68 5.10 -31.77 -7.48
CA GLY A 68 5.85 -30.86 -8.35
C GLY A 68 6.93 -30.08 -7.61
N GLU A 69 7.60 -29.20 -8.36
CA GLU A 69 8.48 -28.19 -7.80
C GLU A 69 7.65 -27.05 -7.18
N LEU A 70 7.95 -26.68 -5.94
CA LEU A 70 7.33 -25.52 -5.30
C LEU A 70 8.02 -24.24 -5.77
N VAL A 71 7.21 -23.27 -6.15
CA VAL A 71 7.66 -21.92 -6.52
C VAL A 71 6.80 -20.88 -5.81
N PHE A 72 7.29 -19.65 -5.72
CA PHE A 72 6.49 -18.50 -5.32
C PHE A 72 6.52 -17.43 -6.42
N ASN A 73 5.55 -16.51 -6.40
CA ASN A 73 5.57 -15.31 -7.23
C ASN A 73 5.14 -14.08 -6.42
N THR A 74 5.87 -12.97 -6.57
CA THR A 74 5.65 -11.72 -5.82
C THR A 74 4.57 -10.80 -6.40
N GLY A 75 3.91 -11.18 -7.49
CA GLY A 75 2.80 -10.44 -8.09
C GLY A 75 1.59 -10.29 -7.18
N LEU A 76 1.03 -9.08 -7.11
CA LEU A 76 -0.09 -8.74 -6.23
C LEU A 76 -1.45 -8.95 -6.91
N VAL A 77 -1.49 -8.87 -8.24
CA VAL A 77 -2.69 -9.00 -9.08
C VAL A 77 -2.43 -9.95 -10.25
N GLY A 78 -3.47 -10.33 -10.97
CA GLY A 78 -3.37 -11.14 -12.19
C GLY A 78 -3.26 -12.64 -11.94
N TYR A 79 -3.92 -13.17 -10.90
CA TYR A 79 -3.94 -14.63 -10.69
C TYR A 79 -4.56 -15.43 -11.87
N PRO A 80 -5.56 -14.96 -12.65
CA PRO A 80 -6.04 -15.71 -13.82
C PRO A 80 -4.98 -15.84 -14.91
N GLU A 81 -4.26 -14.74 -15.20
CA GLU A 81 -3.16 -14.71 -16.15
C GLU A 81 -1.98 -15.56 -15.67
N ALA A 82 -1.58 -15.42 -14.40
CA ALA A 82 -0.49 -16.20 -13.81
C ALA A 82 -0.78 -17.71 -13.78
N LEU A 83 -2.01 -18.13 -13.43
CA LEU A 83 -2.39 -19.55 -13.41
C LEU A 83 -2.39 -20.18 -14.82
N THR A 84 -2.51 -19.38 -15.87
CA THR A 84 -2.52 -19.84 -17.27
C THR A 84 -1.22 -19.60 -18.02
N ASP A 85 -0.16 -19.10 -17.37
CA ASP A 85 1.20 -19.01 -17.92
C ASP A 85 1.82 -20.42 -18.07
N PRO A 86 2.14 -20.89 -19.30
CA PRO A 86 2.75 -22.20 -19.52
C PRO A 86 4.11 -22.39 -18.83
N SER A 87 4.80 -21.33 -18.44
CA SER A 87 6.07 -21.41 -17.70
C SER A 87 5.93 -22.09 -16.32
N TYR A 88 4.72 -22.16 -15.74
CA TYR A 88 4.44 -22.89 -14.49
C TYR A 88 4.15 -24.39 -14.64
N ARG A 89 4.27 -24.95 -15.85
CA ARG A 89 3.96 -26.38 -16.08
C ARG A 89 4.74 -27.26 -15.10
N GLY A 90 4.03 -28.12 -14.37
CA GLY A 90 4.64 -29.04 -13.40
C GLY A 90 4.90 -28.45 -12.01
N GLN A 91 4.68 -27.15 -11.79
CA GLN A 91 4.99 -26.45 -10.54
C GLN A 91 3.77 -26.26 -9.65
N ILE A 92 3.97 -26.27 -8.33
CA ILE A 92 2.98 -25.89 -7.32
C ILE A 92 3.25 -24.42 -6.97
N LEU A 93 2.33 -23.53 -7.36
CA LEU A 93 2.50 -22.08 -7.23
C LEU A 93 2.03 -21.59 -5.86
N THR A 94 2.92 -20.89 -5.16
CA THR A 94 2.62 -20.12 -3.95
C THR A 94 2.42 -18.65 -4.34
N LEU A 95 1.22 -18.11 -4.14
CA LEU A 95 1.03 -16.66 -4.26
C LEU A 95 1.43 -16.00 -2.94
N THR A 96 2.35 -15.02 -2.99
CA THR A 96 2.81 -14.33 -1.78
C THR A 96 1.70 -13.44 -1.20
N TYR A 97 0.97 -12.74 -2.07
CA TYR A 97 -0.16 -11.90 -1.68
C TYR A 97 -1.24 -12.75 -0.98
N PRO A 98 -1.62 -12.42 0.28
CA PRO A 98 -2.33 -13.38 1.12
C PRO A 98 -3.83 -13.51 0.81
N ILE A 99 -4.42 -12.61 0.03
CA ILE A 99 -5.87 -12.54 -0.19
C ILE A 99 -6.16 -12.78 -1.67
N VAL A 100 -6.65 -13.97 -2.02
CA VAL A 100 -6.80 -14.41 -3.43
C VAL A 100 -8.26 -14.74 -3.75
N GLY A 101 -8.68 -14.50 -5.00
CA GLY A 101 -10.06 -14.76 -5.48
C GLY A 101 -11.03 -13.58 -5.31
N ASN A 102 -10.57 -12.45 -4.79
CA ASN A 102 -11.31 -11.21 -4.52
C ASN A 102 -12.13 -10.68 -5.71
N TYR A 103 -11.55 -10.66 -6.92
CA TYR A 103 -12.24 -10.21 -8.15
C TYR A 103 -12.76 -11.37 -9.02
N GLY A 104 -12.83 -12.60 -8.47
CA GLY A 104 -13.40 -13.76 -9.17
C GLY A 104 -12.58 -14.20 -10.39
N VAL A 105 -13.24 -14.83 -11.37
CA VAL A 105 -12.64 -15.22 -12.65
C VAL A 105 -13.53 -14.71 -13.79
N PRO A 106 -12.96 -14.07 -14.83
CA PRO A 106 -13.70 -13.67 -16.02
C PRO A 106 -14.10 -14.88 -16.89
N ASP A 107 -14.81 -14.67 -18.00
CA ASP A 107 -15.16 -15.77 -18.90
C ASP A 107 -13.92 -16.31 -19.63
N THR A 108 -13.30 -17.33 -19.04
CA THR A 108 -12.13 -18.02 -19.59
C THR A 108 -12.41 -18.73 -20.92
N GLN A 109 -13.68 -18.87 -21.30
CA GLN A 109 -14.06 -19.45 -22.59
C GLN A 109 -14.24 -18.41 -23.70
N GLU A 110 -14.37 -17.12 -23.38
CA GLU A 110 -14.52 -16.04 -24.38
C GLU A 110 -13.29 -16.02 -25.32
N LEU A 111 -13.56 -15.99 -26.63
CA LEU A 111 -12.53 -15.89 -27.66
C LEU A 111 -12.42 -14.45 -28.17
N ASP A 112 -11.19 -14.01 -28.40
CA ASP A 112 -10.90 -12.79 -29.16
C ASP A 112 -11.00 -13.01 -30.68
N GLU A 113 -10.82 -11.94 -31.45
CA GLU A 113 -10.88 -11.96 -32.92
C GLU A 113 -9.81 -12.84 -33.60
N LEU A 114 -8.80 -13.29 -32.85
CA LEU A 114 -7.77 -14.21 -33.32
C LEU A 114 -8.11 -15.68 -32.99
N GLY A 115 -9.20 -15.93 -32.25
CA GLY A 115 -9.57 -17.24 -31.75
C GLY A 115 -8.70 -17.71 -30.57
N LEU A 116 -8.08 -16.77 -29.85
CA LEU A 116 -7.38 -17.05 -28.59
C LEU A 116 -8.30 -16.77 -27.40
N ARG A 117 -8.07 -17.44 -26.26
CA ARG A 117 -8.82 -17.17 -25.02
C ARG A 117 -8.55 -15.75 -24.53
N LYS A 118 -9.56 -14.88 -24.54
CA LYS A 118 -9.40 -13.42 -24.38
C LYS A 118 -8.80 -12.99 -23.04
N HIS A 119 -9.23 -13.61 -21.94
CA HIS A 119 -8.90 -13.20 -20.57
C HIS A 119 -7.84 -14.07 -19.88
N VAL A 120 -7.22 -15.01 -20.60
CA VAL A 120 -6.21 -15.93 -20.06
C VAL A 120 -5.10 -16.19 -21.08
N GLU A 121 -3.92 -16.57 -20.60
CA GLU A 121 -2.69 -16.57 -21.39
C GLU A 121 -2.34 -17.92 -22.02
N SER A 122 -3.13 -18.98 -21.76
CA SER A 122 -3.14 -20.20 -22.57
C SER A 122 -4.51 -20.89 -22.53
N GLU A 123 -4.66 -22.03 -23.22
CA GLU A 123 -5.94 -22.74 -23.38
C GLU A 123 -6.49 -23.40 -22.09
N ARG A 124 -5.69 -23.45 -21.00
CA ARG A 124 -5.99 -24.13 -19.72
C ARG A 124 -5.17 -23.57 -18.56
N ILE A 125 -5.48 -23.95 -17.32
CA ILE A 125 -4.58 -23.76 -16.17
C ILE A 125 -3.32 -24.63 -16.36
N GLN A 126 -2.15 -24.07 -16.03
CA GLN A 126 -0.84 -24.68 -16.28
C GLN A 126 -0.11 -25.09 -15.00
N VAL A 127 -0.38 -24.43 -13.86
CA VAL A 127 0.12 -24.86 -12.56
C VAL A 127 -0.38 -26.28 -12.24
N SER A 128 0.46 -27.08 -11.58
CA SER A 128 0.07 -28.39 -11.05
C SER A 128 -0.85 -28.23 -9.83
N GLY A 129 -0.66 -27.17 -9.04
CA GLY A 129 -1.49 -26.86 -7.88
C GLY A 129 -1.23 -25.44 -7.36
N LEU A 130 -2.09 -24.95 -6.47
CA LEU A 130 -2.07 -23.58 -5.97
C LEU A 130 -2.07 -23.53 -4.43
N LEU A 131 -1.25 -22.65 -3.85
CA LEU A 131 -1.13 -22.41 -2.41
C LEU A 131 -1.35 -20.93 -2.12
N VAL A 132 -2.31 -20.64 -1.24
CA VAL A 132 -2.67 -19.28 -0.80
C VAL A 132 -2.87 -19.24 0.72
N GLN A 133 -2.98 -18.04 1.30
CA GLN A 133 -3.26 -17.88 2.73
C GLN A 133 -4.76 -17.76 3.03
N ASP A 134 -5.45 -16.75 2.51
CA ASP A 134 -6.92 -16.60 2.59
C ASP A 134 -7.52 -16.65 1.18
N TYR A 135 -8.61 -17.41 1.06
CA TYR A 135 -9.38 -17.52 -0.17
C TYR A 135 -10.71 -16.75 0.00
N SER A 136 -10.99 -15.84 -0.94
CA SER A 136 -12.27 -15.13 -1.00
C SER A 136 -13.31 -15.99 -1.72
N HIS A 137 -14.19 -16.63 -0.95
CA HIS A 137 -15.33 -17.37 -1.47
C HIS A 137 -16.31 -16.46 -2.21
N ASP A 138 -16.63 -15.30 -1.61
CA ASP A 138 -17.40 -14.23 -2.24
C ASP A 138 -16.46 -13.27 -3.00
N TYR A 139 -16.83 -12.95 -4.22
CA TYR A 139 -16.06 -12.11 -5.13
C TYR A 139 -16.90 -10.95 -5.68
N SER A 140 -16.23 -9.88 -6.13
CA SER A 140 -16.90 -8.71 -6.72
C SER A 140 -16.05 -8.09 -7.82
N HIS A 141 -16.46 -8.30 -9.07
CA HIS A 141 -15.90 -7.65 -10.25
C HIS A 141 -16.90 -7.71 -11.39
N TRP A 142 -17.01 -6.64 -12.19
CA TRP A 142 -18.05 -6.54 -13.22
C TRP A 142 -17.89 -7.55 -14.38
N ASN A 143 -16.67 -8.01 -14.64
CA ASN A 143 -16.36 -9.00 -15.68
C ASN A 143 -16.31 -10.44 -15.13
N SER A 144 -16.53 -10.65 -13.81
CA SER A 144 -16.44 -11.98 -13.21
C SER A 144 -17.69 -12.82 -13.44
N VAL A 145 -17.50 -14.09 -13.82
CA VAL A 145 -18.59 -15.04 -14.12
C VAL A 145 -18.61 -16.26 -13.19
N LYS A 146 -17.51 -16.54 -12.49
CA LYS A 146 -17.39 -17.64 -11.51
C LYS A 146 -16.32 -17.32 -10.45
N SER A 147 -16.31 -18.12 -9.38
CA SER A 147 -15.26 -18.05 -8.35
C SER A 147 -13.99 -18.77 -8.82
N LEU A 148 -12.85 -18.42 -8.20
CA LEU A 148 -11.57 -19.09 -8.48
C LEU A 148 -11.62 -20.58 -8.12
N GLY A 149 -12.23 -20.94 -6.99
CA GLY A 149 -12.40 -22.35 -6.61
C GLY A 149 -13.20 -23.17 -7.62
N GLN A 150 -14.29 -22.60 -8.17
CA GLN A 150 -15.07 -23.27 -9.22
C GLN A 150 -14.23 -23.52 -10.47
N TRP A 151 -13.44 -22.54 -10.93
CA TRP A 151 -12.59 -22.69 -12.11
C TRP A 151 -11.48 -23.75 -11.88
N LEU A 152 -10.87 -23.77 -10.70
CA LEU A 152 -9.89 -24.80 -10.32
C LEU A 152 -10.50 -26.20 -10.27
N GLN A 153 -11.77 -26.34 -9.84
CA GLN A 153 -12.50 -27.61 -9.89
C GLN A 153 -12.79 -28.07 -11.32
N GLU A 154 -13.25 -27.16 -12.19
CA GLU A 154 -13.51 -27.43 -13.61
C GLU A 154 -12.25 -27.91 -14.35
N GLU A 155 -11.11 -27.26 -14.10
CA GLU A 155 -9.79 -27.56 -14.69
C GLU A 155 -9.02 -28.68 -13.97
N LYS A 156 -9.57 -29.22 -12.87
CA LYS A 156 -9.00 -30.31 -12.04
C LYS A 156 -7.66 -29.99 -11.37
N VAL A 157 -7.53 -28.75 -10.88
CA VAL A 157 -6.31 -28.26 -10.22
C VAL A 157 -6.49 -28.23 -8.70
N PRO A 158 -5.69 -28.99 -7.93
CA PRO A 158 -5.71 -28.95 -6.47
C PRO A 158 -5.24 -27.61 -5.92
N ALA A 159 -5.93 -27.09 -4.90
CA ALA A 159 -5.56 -25.82 -4.30
C ALA A 159 -5.87 -25.76 -2.80
N LEU A 160 -4.93 -25.23 -2.02
CA LEU A 160 -5.04 -25.10 -0.56
C LEU A 160 -4.97 -23.65 -0.09
N PHE A 161 -5.88 -23.29 0.81
CA PHE A 161 -5.79 -22.08 1.63
C PHE A 161 -5.48 -22.42 3.10
N GLY A 162 -5.13 -21.40 3.89
CA GLY A 162 -4.68 -21.54 5.28
C GLY A 162 -3.18 -21.84 5.44
N ILE A 163 -2.40 -21.74 4.37
CA ILE A 163 -0.94 -21.95 4.37
C ILE A 163 -0.22 -20.63 4.69
N ASP A 164 0.82 -20.67 5.54
CA ASP A 164 1.70 -19.49 5.75
C ASP A 164 2.63 -19.32 4.53
N THR A 165 2.11 -18.64 3.50
CA THR A 165 2.81 -18.39 2.22
C THR A 165 4.14 -17.65 2.40
N ARG A 166 4.27 -16.84 3.46
CA ARG A 166 5.51 -16.11 3.79
C ARG A 166 6.58 -17.04 4.35
N MET A 167 6.21 -17.92 5.27
CA MET A 167 7.10 -19.01 5.72
C MET A 167 7.56 -19.86 4.53
N LEU A 168 6.63 -20.23 3.65
CA LEU A 168 6.94 -21.06 2.49
C LEU A 168 7.88 -20.37 1.50
N THR A 169 7.67 -19.07 1.24
CA THR A 169 8.57 -18.24 0.41
C THR A 169 9.99 -18.20 0.96
N LYS A 170 10.16 -18.03 2.28
CA LYS A 170 11.48 -18.10 2.94
C LYS A 170 12.14 -19.47 2.77
N VAL A 171 11.39 -20.56 2.93
CA VAL A 171 11.88 -21.94 2.73
C VAL A 171 12.32 -22.17 1.28
N ILE A 172 11.56 -21.69 0.29
CA ILE A 172 11.92 -21.79 -1.14
C ILE A 172 13.18 -20.95 -1.42
N ARG A 173 13.21 -19.68 -1.01
CA ARG A 173 14.38 -18.79 -1.17
C ARG A 173 15.67 -19.40 -0.61
N ASP A 174 15.62 -19.93 0.61
CA ASP A 174 16.82 -20.35 1.35
C ASP A 174 17.36 -21.73 0.90
N LYS A 175 16.53 -22.59 0.29
CA LYS A 175 16.91 -23.90 -0.25
C LYS A 175 17.08 -23.91 -1.78
N GLY A 176 16.38 -23.02 -2.45
CA GLY A 176 16.33 -22.87 -3.89
C GLY A 176 15.31 -23.78 -4.57
N THR A 177 15.75 -24.95 -5.07
CA THR A 177 14.80 -25.95 -5.55
C THR A 177 14.20 -26.68 -4.36
N VAL A 178 12.87 -26.63 -4.23
CA VAL A 178 12.13 -27.37 -3.21
C VAL A 178 11.09 -28.23 -3.91
N LEU A 179 11.14 -29.54 -3.69
CA LEU A 179 10.11 -30.45 -4.19
C LEU A 179 9.06 -30.73 -3.11
N GLY A 180 7.83 -30.99 -3.55
CA GLY A 180 6.74 -31.33 -2.65
C GLY A 180 5.47 -31.78 -3.35
N LYS A 181 4.42 -31.96 -2.55
CA LYS A 181 3.11 -32.42 -3.00
C LYS A 181 1.97 -31.86 -2.16
N ILE A 182 0.84 -31.62 -2.79
CA ILE A 182 -0.46 -31.54 -2.11
C ILE A 182 -0.95 -32.99 -1.97
N GLU A 183 -1.22 -33.43 -0.75
CA GLU A 183 -1.58 -34.81 -0.42
C GLU A 183 -2.91 -34.86 0.35
N PHE A 184 -3.93 -35.44 -0.28
CA PHE A 184 -5.22 -35.76 0.31
C PHE A 184 -5.19 -37.14 0.99
N ASP A 185 -5.96 -37.28 2.07
CA ASP A 185 -6.06 -38.56 2.78
C ASP A 185 -6.61 -39.65 1.85
N GLY A 186 -5.99 -40.83 1.87
CA GLY A 186 -6.33 -41.95 0.98
C GLY A 186 -5.74 -41.88 -0.44
N HIS A 187 -5.11 -40.78 -0.85
CA HIS A 187 -4.56 -40.57 -2.19
C HIS A 187 -3.03 -40.31 -2.17
N PRO A 188 -2.19 -41.26 -1.72
CA PRO A 188 -0.75 -41.05 -1.66
C PRO A 188 -0.13 -40.94 -3.06
N ILE A 189 0.79 -39.98 -3.23
CA ILE A 189 1.60 -39.80 -4.44
C ILE A 189 3.08 -39.63 -4.05
N GLU A 190 4.00 -40.08 -4.91
CA GLU A 190 5.43 -39.82 -4.73
C GLU A 190 5.79 -38.39 -5.13
N ILE A 191 6.81 -37.81 -4.49
CA ILE A 191 7.36 -36.51 -4.90
C ILE A 191 8.24 -36.74 -6.13
N CYS A 192 8.02 -35.96 -7.19
CA CYS A 192 8.81 -36.02 -8.43
C CYS A 192 9.30 -34.62 -8.85
N ASP A 193 10.48 -34.55 -9.46
CA ASP A 193 11.01 -33.33 -10.06
C ASP A 193 10.51 -33.21 -11.51
N PRO A 194 9.65 -32.23 -11.84
CA PRO A 194 9.18 -32.03 -13.20
C PRO A 194 10.31 -31.62 -14.16
N ASN A 195 11.40 -31.02 -13.66
CA ASN A 195 12.51 -30.51 -14.48
C ASN A 195 13.36 -31.62 -15.13
N GLN A 196 13.18 -32.89 -14.73
CA GLN A 196 13.81 -34.03 -15.40
C GLN A 196 13.17 -34.36 -16.76
N ASN A 197 11.99 -33.80 -17.05
CA ASN A 197 11.27 -33.98 -18.30
C ASN A 197 11.43 -32.75 -19.21
N ASN A 198 11.34 -32.95 -20.53
CA ASN A 198 11.27 -31.86 -21.49
C ASN A 198 9.86 -31.22 -21.47
N LEU A 199 9.62 -30.33 -20.50
CA LEU A 199 8.32 -29.68 -20.29
C LEU A 199 7.88 -28.81 -21.48
N VAL A 200 8.83 -28.24 -22.23
CA VAL A 200 8.55 -27.53 -23.50
C VAL A 200 7.77 -28.43 -24.48
N ALA A 201 8.13 -29.71 -24.58
CA ALA A 201 7.44 -30.66 -25.45
C ALA A 201 6.00 -30.99 -24.98
N GLU A 202 5.70 -30.84 -23.69
CA GLU A 202 4.34 -31.00 -23.17
C GLU A 202 3.43 -29.84 -23.60
N VAL A 203 3.88 -28.60 -23.42
CA VAL A 203 3.07 -27.39 -23.62
C VAL A 203 3.02 -26.90 -25.06
N SER A 204 4.06 -27.11 -25.86
CA SER A 204 4.12 -26.75 -27.28
C SER A 204 2.90 -27.25 -28.05
N THR A 205 2.38 -26.45 -28.97
CA THR A 205 1.47 -26.89 -30.04
C THR A 205 2.02 -28.13 -30.74
N LYS A 206 1.12 -29.00 -31.21
CA LYS A 206 1.46 -30.23 -31.95
C LYS A 206 1.35 -30.05 -33.47
N GLU A 207 0.68 -28.98 -33.91
CA GLU A 207 0.45 -28.64 -35.31
C GLU A 207 0.72 -27.14 -35.55
N ILE A 208 0.96 -26.76 -36.80
CA ILE A 208 1.18 -25.36 -37.16
C ILE A 208 -0.15 -24.60 -37.13
N ARG A 209 -0.26 -23.54 -36.31
CA ARG A 209 -1.41 -22.62 -36.27
C ARG A 209 -1.02 -21.29 -36.89
N VAL A 210 -1.94 -20.63 -37.60
CA VAL A 210 -1.69 -19.32 -38.24
C VAL A 210 -2.68 -18.28 -37.71
N PHE A 211 -2.15 -17.18 -37.18
CA PHE A 211 -2.90 -16.06 -36.62
C PHE A 211 -2.62 -14.76 -37.39
N GLY A 212 -3.58 -13.83 -37.43
CA GLY A 212 -3.45 -12.59 -38.22
C GLY A 212 -3.37 -12.85 -39.73
N LYS A 213 -4.09 -13.86 -40.23
CA LYS A 213 -3.98 -14.33 -41.62
C LYS A 213 -4.22 -13.20 -42.64
N GLY A 214 -3.29 -13.04 -43.60
CA GLY A 214 -3.28 -11.98 -44.60
C GLY A 214 -2.49 -10.73 -44.20
N ASN A 215 -1.94 -10.68 -42.98
CA ASN A 215 -0.99 -9.63 -42.59
C ASN A 215 0.32 -9.70 -43.40
N PRO A 216 0.98 -8.56 -43.68
CA PRO A 216 2.09 -8.50 -44.62
C PRO A 216 3.44 -9.01 -44.11
N ILE A 217 3.62 -9.18 -42.79
CA ILE A 217 4.90 -9.60 -42.20
C ILE A 217 4.77 -11.04 -41.69
N LYS A 218 5.42 -12.01 -42.35
CA LYS A 218 5.38 -13.40 -41.91
C LYS A 218 6.37 -13.63 -40.77
N VAL A 219 5.86 -13.95 -39.57
CA VAL A 219 6.68 -14.29 -38.40
C VAL A 219 6.49 -15.76 -38.07
N VAL A 220 7.57 -16.54 -38.02
CA VAL A 220 7.53 -17.89 -37.44
C VAL A 220 7.75 -17.74 -35.93
N ALA A 221 6.78 -18.16 -35.14
CA ALA A 221 6.88 -18.21 -33.69
C ALA A 221 7.07 -19.66 -33.25
N VAL A 222 8.21 -19.97 -32.67
CA VAL A 222 8.49 -21.29 -32.08
C VAL A 222 7.81 -21.37 -30.73
N ASP A 223 6.82 -22.26 -30.63
CA ASP A 223 6.05 -22.47 -29.41
C ASP A 223 6.86 -23.29 -28.40
N CYS A 224 7.39 -22.62 -27.38
CA CYS A 224 8.03 -23.26 -26.25
C CYS A 224 7.08 -23.39 -25.03
N GLY A 225 5.80 -23.03 -25.20
CA GLY A 225 4.90 -22.65 -24.11
C GLY A 225 4.45 -21.19 -24.23
N ILE A 226 4.08 -20.75 -25.44
CA ILE A 226 3.78 -19.36 -25.74
C ILE A 226 2.59 -18.82 -24.93
N LYS A 227 2.75 -17.63 -24.36
CA LYS A 227 1.61 -16.85 -23.81
C LYS A 227 0.82 -16.17 -24.93
N HIS A 228 -0.51 -16.21 -24.85
CA HIS A 228 -1.42 -15.65 -25.86
C HIS A 228 -1.12 -14.18 -26.22
N ASN A 229 -0.74 -13.34 -25.25
CA ASN A 229 -0.50 -11.92 -25.53
C ASN A 229 0.71 -11.68 -26.43
N ILE A 230 1.70 -12.59 -26.49
CA ILE A 230 2.78 -12.54 -27.48
C ILE A 230 2.21 -12.54 -28.91
N ILE A 231 1.27 -13.44 -29.19
CA ILE A 231 0.61 -13.56 -30.51
C ILE A 231 -0.20 -12.29 -30.80
N ARG A 232 -0.96 -11.80 -29.82
CA ARG A 232 -1.73 -10.54 -29.95
C ARG A 232 -0.83 -9.35 -30.31
N LEU A 233 0.28 -9.18 -29.61
CA LEU A 233 1.20 -8.05 -29.80
C LEU A 233 1.94 -8.10 -31.15
N LEU A 234 2.27 -9.29 -31.64
CA LEU A 234 2.81 -9.50 -32.99
C LEU A 234 1.76 -9.19 -34.06
N VAL A 235 0.54 -9.74 -33.94
CA VAL A 235 -0.55 -9.53 -34.92
C VAL A 235 -0.99 -8.06 -34.97
N LYS A 236 -1.12 -7.38 -33.80
CA LYS A 236 -1.39 -5.95 -33.65
C LYS A 236 -0.39 -5.07 -34.41
N ARG A 237 0.85 -5.54 -34.59
CA ARG A 237 1.93 -4.85 -35.32
C ARG A 237 2.04 -5.25 -36.80
N GLY A 238 1.07 -6.01 -37.31
CA GLY A 238 0.97 -6.40 -38.71
C GLY A 238 1.70 -7.69 -39.06
N ALA A 239 1.89 -8.61 -38.11
CA ALA A 239 2.43 -9.93 -38.37
C ALA A 239 1.33 -10.97 -38.70
N GLU A 240 1.58 -11.81 -39.71
CA GLU A 240 0.95 -13.12 -39.84
C GLU A 240 1.82 -14.11 -39.07
N VAL A 241 1.32 -14.58 -37.93
CA VAL A 241 2.09 -15.41 -36.98
C VAL A 241 1.85 -16.87 -37.30
N HIS A 242 2.90 -17.55 -37.75
CA HIS A 242 2.96 -19.00 -37.95
C HIS A 242 3.51 -19.62 -36.67
N LEU A 243 2.62 -20.03 -35.77
CA LEU A 243 2.99 -20.73 -34.54
C LEU A 243 3.34 -22.17 -34.87
N VAL A 244 4.60 -22.56 -34.64
CA VAL A 244 5.13 -23.89 -34.98
C VAL A 244 5.53 -24.68 -33.73
N PRO A 245 5.47 -26.03 -33.76
CA PRO A 245 5.97 -26.86 -32.66
C PRO A 245 7.43 -26.58 -32.31
N TRP A 246 7.79 -26.74 -31.03
CA TRP A 246 9.15 -26.51 -30.51
C TRP A 246 10.27 -27.20 -31.30
N ASP A 247 9.98 -28.35 -31.92
CA ASP A 247 10.96 -29.18 -32.62
C ASP A 247 10.92 -29.05 -34.15
N GLN A 248 10.16 -28.09 -34.67
CA GLN A 248 10.07 -27.77 -36.10
C GLN A 248 11.45 -27.42 -36.68
N GLU A 249 11.78 -27.97 -37.85
CA GLU A 249 12.98 -27.54 -38.59
C GLU A 249 12.77 -26.13 -39.16
N LEU A 250 13.60 -25.19 -38.74
CA LEU A 250 13.41 -23.75 -38.99
C LEU A 250 14.02 -23.29 -40.31
N GLN A 251 15.14 -23.88 -40.74
CA GLN A 251 15.83 -23.46 -41.98
C GLN A 251 14.99 -23.69 -43.24
N SER A 252 14.09 -24.69 -43.24
CA SER A 252 13.20 -25.01 -44.37
C SER A 252 11.99 -24.07 -44.49
N LEU A 253 11.77 -23.19 -43.50
CA LEU A 253 10.67 -22.25 -43.50
C LEU A 253 11.09 -20.89 -44.09
N ASP A 254 10.21 -20.37 -44.94
CA ASP A 254 10.23 -18.97 -45.39
C ASP A 254 9.52 -18.08 -44.36
N TYR A 255 10.14 -16.96 -43.97
CA TYR A 255 9.64 -15.99 -43.00
C TYR A 255 10.42 -14.67 -43.12
N ASN A 256 9.89 -13.59 -42.55
CA ASN A 256 10.55 -12.29 -42.47
C ASN A 256 11.20 -12.05 -41.10
N GLY A 257 10.77 -12.76 -40.06
CA GLY A 257 11.39 -12.79 -38.73
C GLY A 257 11.11 -14.10 -38.00
N LEU A 258 12.03 -14.49 -37.12
CA LEU A 258 11.92 -15.65 -36.24
C LEU A 258 11.70 -15.18 -34.81
N PHE A 259 10.74 -15.79 -34.13
CA PHE A 259 10.42 -15.51 -32.73
C PHE A 259 10.49 -16.81 -31.93
N ILE A 260 11.02 -16.77 -30.70
CA ILE A 260 11.10 -17.93 -29.80
C ILE A 260 10.46 -17.54 -28.46
N SER A 261 9.38 -18.24 -28.08
CA SER A 261 8.57 -17.85 -26.92
C SER A 261 9.18 -18.18 -25.56
N ASN A 262 8.50 -17.72 -24.51
CA ASN A 262 8.63 -18.24 -23.15
C ASN A 262 8.27 -19.74 -23.09
N GLY A 263 8.60 -20.38 -21.96
CA GLY A 263 8.36 -21.81 -21.76
C GLY A 263 8.89 -22.35 -20.42
N PRO A 264 8.43 -23.53 -20.00
CA PRO A 264 8.80 -24.18 -18.73
C PRO A 264 10.03 -25.11 -18.83
N GLY A 265 10.64 -25.40 -17.68
CA GLY A 265 11.64 -26.48 -17.51
C GLY A 265 13.08 -26.09 -17.82
N ASP A 266 13.97 -27.09 -17.85
CA ASP A 266 15.38 -26.91 -18.20
C ASP A 266 15.55 -26.72 -19.71
N PRO A 267 16.07 -25.58 -20.19
CA PRO A 267 16.36 -25.36 -21.62
C PRO A 267 17.32 -26.41 -22.19
N SER A 268 18.19 -27.02 -21.37
CA SER A 268 19.17 -28.02 -21.80
C SER A 268 18.53 -29.30 -22.36
N LEU A 269 17.28 -29.60 -22.01
CA LEU A 269 16.56 -30.78 -22.50
C LEU A 269 15.98 -30.58 -23.92
N ALA A 270 15.86 -29.34 -24.39
CA ALA A 270 15.32 -28.99 -25.70
C ALA A 270 16.38 -29.07 -26.84
N GLN A 271 17.25 -30.09 -26.81
CA GLN A 271 18.42 -30.22 -27.72
C GLN A 271 18.10 -30.08 -29.22
N LYS A 272 16.95 -30.62 -29.68
CA LYS A 272 16.53 -30.51 -31.08
C LYS A 272 16.22 -29.07 -31.48
N LEU A 273 15.62 -28.27 -30.60
CA LEU A 273 15.39 -26.85 -30.81
C LEU A 273 16.71 -26.06 -30.77
N ILE A 274 17.57 -26.31 -29.78
CA ILE A 274 18.91 -25.69 -29.70
C ILE A 274 19.68 -25.89 -31.01
N HIS A 275 19.65 -27.10 -31.57
CA HIS A 275 20.28 -27.41 -32.85
C HIS A 275 19.63 -26.66 -34.04
N ASN A 276 18.30 -26.58 -34.09
CA ASN A 276 17.57 -25.87 -35.14
C ASN A 276 17.81 -24.35 -35.08
N VAL A 277 17.91 -23.75 -33.89
CA VAL A 277 18.25 -22.34 -33.72
C VAL A 277 19.73 -22.09 -34.06
N ARG A 278 20.65 -22.98 -33.64
CA ARG A 278 22.07 -22.89 -34.00
C ARG A 278 22.27 -22.87 -35.52
N LYS A 279 21.60 -23.77 -36.25
CA LYS A 279 21.53 -23.76 -37.72
C LYS A 279 21.11 -22.40 -38.30
N VAL A 280 20.17 -21.68 -37.67
CA VAL A 280 19.76 -20.34 -38.10
C VAL A 280 20.87 -19.31 -37.79
N LEU A 281 21.40 -19.30 -36.57
CA LEU A 281 22.43 -18.35 -36.14
C LEU A 281 23.75 -18.47 -36.93
N GLU A 282 24.15 -19.69 -37.31
CA GLU A 282 25.33 -19.98 -38.12
C GLU A 282 25.16 -19.65 -39.61
N SER A 283 23.92 -19.45 -40.07
CA SER A 283 23.63 -19.14 -41.47
C SER A 283 23.75 -17.64 -41.81
N ASP A 284 23.84 -17.34 -43.11
CA ASP A 284 23.81 -15.98 -43.67
C ASP A 284 22.38 -15.40 -43.80
N ARG A 285 21.39 -16.00 -43.13
CA ARG A 285 20.00 -15.51 -43.15
C ARG A 285 19.92 -14.11 -42.51
N PRO A 286 19.34 -13.10 -43.20
CA PRO A 286 19.25 -11.73 -42.70
C PRO A 286 18.04 -11.49 -41.78
N GLU A 287 17.13 -12.46 -41.65
CA GLU A 287 15.91 -12.31 -40.86
C GLU A 287 16.22 -12.08 -39.36
N PRO A 288 15.57 -11.10 -38.71
CA PRO A 288 15.71 -10.89 -37.28
C PRO A 288 15.25 -12.07 -36.44
N VAL A 289 15.90 -12.26 -35.29
CA VAL A 289 15.53 -13.25 -34.28
C VAL A 289 15.25 -12.53 -32.95
N PHE A 290 14.09 -12.80 -32.36
CA PHE A 290 13.72 -12.30 -31.02
C PHE A 290 13.28 -13.45 -30.10
N GLY A 291 13.96 -13.62 -28.96
CA GLY A 291 13.63 -14.63 -27.95
C GLY A 291 13.17 -14.04 -26.62
N ILE A 292 12.11 -14.60 -26.04
CA ILE A 292 11.56 -14.20 -24.72
C ILE A 292 11.70 -15.37 -23.72
N CYS A 293 12.22 -15.11 -22.52
CA CYS A 293 12.37 -16.07 -21.42
C CYS A 293 13.11 -17.37 -21.84
N MET A 294 12.41 -18.49 -22.06
CA MET A 294 12.97 -19.70 -22.67
C MET A 294 13.68 -19.40 -24.00
N GLY A 295 13.15 -18.46 -24.80
CA GLY A 295 13.80 -17.95 -26.01
C GLY A 295 15.14 -17.25 -25.79
N ASN A 296 15.37 -16.57 -24.65
CA ASN A 296 16.71 -16.10 -24.27
C ASN A 296 17.66 -17.28 -24.09
N GLN A 297 17.22 -18.25 -23.29
CA GLN A 297 18.04 -19.39 -22.88
C GLN A 297 18.41 -20.29 -24.07
N ILE A 298 17.43 -20.62 -24.92
CA ILE A 298 17.64 -21.39 -26.15
C ILE A 298 18.57 -20.65 -27.12
N THR A 299 18.42 -19.34 -27.29
CA THR A 299 19.30 -18.55 -28.18
C THR A 299 20.74 -18.54 -27.66
N ALA A 300 20.93 -18.37 -26.35
CA ALA A 300 22.24 -18.40 -25.71
C ALA A 300 22.92 -19.78 -25.84
N LEU A 301 22.21 -20.87 -25.56
CA LEU A 301 22.71 -22.25 -25.73
C LEU A 301 22.99 -22.59 -27.21
N ALA A 302 22.18 -22.06 -28.13
CA ALA A 302 22.39 -22.21 -29.57
C ALA A 302 23.67 -21.49 -30.01
N ALA A 303 23.90 -20.26 -29.52
CA ALA A 303 25.12 -19.50 -29.74
C ALA A 303 26.38 -20.17 -29.17
N GLY A 304 26.26 -20.86 -28.02
CA GLY A 304 27.34 -21.61 -27.37
C GLY A 304 27.63 -21.23 -25.91
N ALA A 305 26.79 -20.40 -25.31
CA ALA A 305 26.84 -20.08 -23.88
C ALA A 305 26.31 -21.24 -23.02
N LYS A 306 26.33 -21.08 -21.70
CA LYS A 306 25.81 -22.03 -20.71
C LYS A 306 24.57 -21.49 -20.00
N SER A 307 23.62 -22.39 -19.73
CA SER A 307 22.55 -22.17 -18.75
C SER A 307 22.91 -22.81 -17.40
N TYR A 308 22.27 -22.32 -16.34
CA TYR A 308 22.33 -22.92 -15.01
C TYR A 308 20.99 -22.73 -14.30
N LYS A 309 20.66 -23.61 -13.34
CA LYS A 309 19.48 -23.41 -12.48
C LYS A 309 19.81 -22.34 -11.45
N LEU A 310 18.96 -21.32 -11.35
CA LEU A 310 19.11 -20.25 -10.37
C LEU A 310 18.90 -20.83 -8.96
N PRO A 311 19.64 -20.34 -7.93
CA PRO A 311 19.34 -20.68 -6.55
C PRO A 311 17.90 -20.26 -6.23
N MET A 312 17.58 -18.97 -6.38
CA MET A 312 16.21 -18.46 -6.38
C MET A 312 15.90 -17.97 -7.79
N GLY A 313 14.89 -18.56 -8.45
CA GLY A 313 14.47 -18.11 -9.78
C GLY A 313 13.61 -16.86 -9.71
N ASN A 314 13.87 -15.88 -10.58
CA ASN A 314 13.18 -14.60 -10.59
C ASN A 314 11.71 -14.78 -11.02
N ARG A 315 10.79 -14.49 -10.09
CA ARG A 315 9.34 -14.75 -10.23
C ARG A 315 8.54 -13.63 -9.59
N GLY A 316 8.13 -12.66 -10.40
CA GLY A 316 7.48 -11.46 -9.91
C GLY A 316 7.01 -10.52 -11.00
N GLN A 317 6.34 -9.44 -10.57
CA GLN A 317 5.88 -8.34 -11.43
C GLN A 317 6.71 -7.07 -11.25
N ASN A 318 7.68 -7.11 -10.35
CA ASN A 318 8.43 -5.98 -9.83
C ASN A 318 9.95 -6.08 -10.12
N GLN A 319 10.37 -6.96 -11.03
CA GLN A 319 11.78 -7.30 -11.25
C GLN A 319 12.48 -6.20 -12.08
N PRO A 320 13.50 -5.53 -11.54
CA PRO A 320 14.14 -4.41 -12.21
C PRO A 320 15.29 -4.85 -13.11
N VAL A 321 15.26 -4.43 -14.37
CA VAL A 321 16.32 -4.72 -15.35
C VAL A 321 16.94 -3.44 -15.88
N LEU A 322 18.27 -3.43 -16.01
CA LEU A 322 19.04 -2.34 -16.60
C LEU A 322 19.38 -2.68 -18.05
N ASN A 323 19.09 -1.76 -18.98
CA ASN A 323 19.59 -1.82 -20.34
C ASN A 323 21.08 -1.43 -20.33
N VAL A 324 21.95 -2.37 -20.70
CA VAL A 324 23.42 -2.20 -20.62
C VAL A 324 23.93 -1.12 -21.57
N MET A 325 23.21 -0.83 -22.66
CA MET A 325 23.58 0.17 -23.66
C MET A 325 23.22 1.60 -23.24
N THR A 326 22.04 1.79 -22.63
CA THR A 326 21.52 3.13 -22.29
C THR A 326 21.72 3.50 -20.83
N GLY A 327 21.74 2.53 -19.92
CA GLY A 327 21.67 2.73 -18.47
C GLY A 327 20.24 2.96 -17.95
N GLN A 328 19.21 2.82 -18.79
CA GLN A 328 17.82 2.92 -18.37
C GLN A 328 17.38 1.67 -17.62
N ALA A 329 16.55 1.86 -16.60
CA ALA A 329 15.90 0.81 -15.83
C ALA A 329 14.44 0.63 -16.29
N PHE A 330 13.98 -0.63 -16.28
CA PHE A 330 12.60 -1.01 -16.54
C PHE A 330 12.14 -1.99 -15.47
N ILE A 331 10.87 -1.91 -15.07
CA ILE A 331 10.25 -2.91 -14.19
C ILE A 331 9.59 -3.96 -15.09
N THR A 332 9.77 -5.24 -14.75
CA THR A 332 9.43 -6.34 -15.63
C THR A 332 8.69 -7.47 -14.92
N ALA A 333 7.83 -8.15 -15.69
CA ALA A 333 7.27 -9.45 -15.32
C ALA A 333 8.28 -10.55 -15.63
N GLN A 334 8.53 -11.45 -14.68
CA GLN A 334 9.44 -12.58 -14.85
C GLN A 334 8.87 -13.86 -14.25
N ASN A 335 9.16 -14.98 -14.91
CA ASN A 335 8.85 -16.31 -14.40
C ASN A 335 9.84 -17.35 -14.96
N HIS A 336 11.05 -17.43 -14.38
CA HIS A 336 12.04 -18.43 -14.79
C HIS A 336 12.84 -19.01 -13.61
N GLY A 337 13.19 -20.29 -13.72
CA GLY A 337 14.08 -21.00 -12.77
C GLY A 337 15.53 -21.16 -13.24
N TYR A 338 15.83 -20.76 -14.48
CA TYR A 338 17.13 -20.94 -15.12
C TYR A 338 17.66 -19.59 -15.62
N GLY A 339 18.97 -19.38 -15.52
CA GLY A 339 19.67 -18.18 -15.97
C GLY A 339 20.75 -18.52 -17.01
N ILE A 340 21.28 -17.48 -17.65
CA ILE A 340 22.41 -17.58 -18.59
C ILE A 340 23.68 -17.01 -17.95
N ASP A 341 24.78 -17.75 -18.11
CA ASP A 341 26.12 -17.34 -17.69
C ASP A 341 26.68 -16.32 -18.70
N SER A 342 26.64 -15.03 -18.34
CA SER A 342 27.16 -13.93 -19.16
C SER A 342 28.66 -14.05 -19.47
N GLU A 343 29.46 -14.70 -18.62
CA GLU A 343 30.90 -14.89 -18.85
C GLU A 343 31.17 -15.99 -19.90
N SER A 344 30.20 -16.89 -20.10
CA SER A 344 30.26 -17.95 -21.13
C SER A 344 29.84 -17.49 -22.53
N LEU A 345 29.43 -16.23 -22.72
CA LEU A 345 29.00 -15.73 -24.02
C LEU A 345 30.15 -15.76 -25.05
N PRO A 346 29.95 -16.36 -26.24
CA PRO A 346 31.01 -16.47 -27.23
C PRO A 346 31.27 -15.14 -27.95
N PRO A 347 32.46 -14.97 -28.58
CA PRO A 347 32.79 -13.76 -29.32
C PRO A 347 31.73 -13.39 -30.36
N GLY A 348 31.32 -12.11 -30.38
CA GLY A 348 30.24 -11.61 -31.23
C GLY A 348 28.91 -11.41 -30.52
N TRP A 349 28.78 -11.89 -29.27
CA TRP A 349 27.61 -11.65 -28.41
C TRP A 349 27.94 -10.72 -27.24
N SER A 350 26.93 -10.02 -26.75
CA SER A 350 26.99 -9.17 -25.56
C SER A 350 25.69 -9.28 -24.74
N PRO A 351 25.73 -9.10 -23.41
CA PRO A 351 24.53 -8.82 -22.62
C PRO A 351 23.81 -7.57 -23.15
N LEU A 352 22.48 -7.63 -23.21
CA LEU A 352 21.61 -6.50 -23.55
C LEU A 352 20.95 -5.91 -22.30
N PHE A 353 20.50 -6.78 -21.39
CA PHE A 353 19.92 -6.42 -20.10
C PHE A 353 20.61 -7.17 -18.96
N THR A 354 20.54 -6.61 -17.75
CA THR A 354 21.06 -7.23 -16.52
C THR A 354 20.15 -6.89 -15.34
N ASN A 355 19.90 -7.85 -14.45
CA ASN A 355 19.04 -7.66 -13.29
C ASN A 355 19.69 -6.69 -12.29
N ALA A 356 18.96 -5.69 -11.81
CA ALA A 356 19.51 -4.67 -10.91
C ALA A 356 19.67 -5.15 -9.44
N ASN A 357 19.09 -6.30 -9.08
CA ASN A 357 19.13 -6.85 -7.72
C ASN A 357 20.22 -7.93 -7.55
N ASP A 358 20.36 -8.84 -8.52
CA ASP A 358 21.28 -10.00 -8.41
C ASP A 358 22.37 -10.05 -9.50
N GLY A 359 22.32 -9.18 -10.51
CA GLY A 359 23.31 -9.13 -11.60
C GLY A 359 23.20 -10.24 -12.64
N THR A 360 22.12 -11.04 -12.63
CA THR A 360 21.90 -12.12 -13.61
C THR A 360 21.63 -11.57 -15.02
N ASN A 361 21.82 -12.44 -16.04
CA ASN A 361 21.57 -12.08 -17.43
C ASN A 361 20.06 -11.94 -17.70
N GLU A 362 19.65 -10.76 -18.21
CA GLU A 362 18.25 -10.47 -18.52
C GLU A 362 17.96 -10.41 -20.03
N GLY A 363 18.92 -10.85 -20.85
CA GLY A 363 18.87 -10.77 -22.30
C GLY A 363 20.25 -10.59 -22.91
N ILE A 364 20.40 -11.05 -24.15
CA ILE A 364 21.60 -10.96 -24.97
C ILE A 364 21.31 -10.38 -26.35
N MET A 365 22.35 -9.87 -27.02
CA MET A 365 22.32 -9.44 -28.41
C MET A 365 23.56 -9.91 -29.19
N HIS A 366 23.41 -10.08 -30.50
CA HIS A 366 24.55 -10.22 -31.42
C HIS A 366 25.05 -8.83 -31.82
N ASN A 367 26.37 -8.64 -31.83
CA ASN A 367 27.00 -7.33 -32.02
C ASN A 367 26.81 -6.76 -33.45
N THR A 368 26.45 -7.61 -34.43
CA THR A 368 26.30 -7.23 -35.85
C THR A 368 25.07 -7.82 -36.57
N LYS A 369 24.39 -8.82 -36.01
CA LYS A 369 23.23 -9.49 -36.62
C LYS A 369 21.97 -8.99 -35.91
N PRO A 370 20.79 -8.98 -36.56
CA PRO A 370 19.53 -8.53 -35.94
C PRO A 370 18.95 -9.58 -34.95
N VAL A 371 19.77 -10.07 -34.02
CA VAL A 371 19.40 -11.11 -33.04
C VAL A 371 19.49 -10.53 -31.63
N PHE A 372 18.36 -10.50 -30.93
CA PHE A 372 18.29 -10.03 -29.54
C PHE A 372 17.26 -10.82 -28.73
N THR A 373 17.29 -10.67 -27.41
CA THR A 373 16.45 -11.45 -26.49
C THR A 373 16.15 -10.66 -25.22
N ALA A 374 15.12 -11.09 -24.50
CA ALA A 374 14.82 -10.70 -23.13
C ALA A 374 14.56 -11.96 -22.30
N GLN A 375 15.07 -12.03 -21.07
CA GLN A 375 14.80 -13.14 -20.13
C GLN A 375 13.47 -12.95 -19.39
N PHE A 376 13.07 -11.69 -19.21
CA PHE A 376 11.76 -11.25 -18.75
C PHE A 376 10.68 -11.36 -19.84
N HIS A 377 9.46 -10.96 -19.51
CA HIS A 377 8.24 -11.09 -20.32
C HIS A 377 7.66 -9.72 -20.78
N PRO A 378 8.19 -9.14 -21.88
CA PRO A 378 7.68 -7.90 -22.49
C PRO A 378 6.21 -7.88 -22.88
N GLU A 379 5.56 -9.05 -22.99
CA GLU A 379 4.13 -9.14 -23.27
C GLU A 379 3.23 -8.87 -22.07
N ALA A 380 3.78 -8.67 -20.87
CA ALA A 380 3.01 -8.36 -19.66
C ALA A 380 1.91 -9.41 -19.40
N LYS A 381 0.65 -8.98 -19.18
CA LYS A 381 -0.53 -9.79 -18.79
C LYS A 381 -0.21 -10.72 -17.61
N GLY A 382 -0.38 -10.17 -16.40
CA GLY A 382 0.27 -10.64 -15.18
C GLY A 382 1.54 -9.86 -14.86
N GLY A 383 1.53 -8.53 -15.06
CA GLY A 383 2.67 -7.64 -14.79
C GLY A 383 2.73 -6.38 -15.70
N PRO A 384 3.79 -5.56 -15.57
CA PRO A 384 3.90 -4.24 -16.19
C PRO A 384 4.20 -4.26 -17.71
N THR A 385 3.70 -3.25 -18.43
CA THR A 385 3.81 -3.06 -19.89
C THR A 385 5.05 -2.29 -20.34
N ASP A 386 5.91 -1.88 -19.40
CA ASP A 386 7.04 -0.94 -19.59
C ASP A 386 8.05 -1.33 -20.69
N THR A 387 8.03 -2.58 -21.16
CA THR A 387 8.97 -3.12 -22.15
C THR A 387 8.31 -3.58 -23.47
N GLU A 388 7.02 -3.28 -23.72
CA GLU A 388 6.31 -3.64 -24.97
C GLU A 388 7.05 -3.13 -26.24
N PHE A 389 7.84 -2.04 -26.12
CA PHE A 389 8.66 -1.47 -27.19
C PHE A 389 9.63 -2.49 -27.85
N LEU A 390 9.97 -3.60 -27.18
CA LEU A 390 10.80 -4.66 -27.77
C LEU A 390 10.11 -5.35 -28.96
N PHE A 391 8.78 -5.41 -28.98
CA PHE A 391 8.03 -5.84 -30.16
C PHE A 391 8.11 -4.83 -31.31
N ASP A 392 8.10 -3.52 -31.01
CA ASP A 392 8.31 -2.47 -32.02
C ASP A 392 9.74 -2.50 -32.58
N ALA A 393 10.73 -2.78 -31.73
CA ALA A 393 12.11 -2.97 -32.16
C ALA A 393 12.25 -4.17 -33.11
N PHE A 394 11.67 -5.33 -32.76
CA PHE A 394 11.66 -6.52 -33.62
C PHE A 394 11.03 -6.25 -35.00
N ILE A 395 9.83 -5.69 -35.03
CA ILE A 395 9.12 -5.36 -36.28
C ILE A 395 9.86 -4.29 -37.09
N SER A 396 10.56 -3.37 -36.43
CA SER A 396 11.40 -2.35 -37.09
C SER A 396 12.66 -2.95 -37.72
N LEU A 397 13.30 -3.95 -37.10
CA LEU A 397 14.40 -4.70 -37.73
C LEU A 397 13.94 -5.39 -39.02
N ILE A 398 12.76 -6.04 -38.99
CA ILE A 398 12.21 -6.74 -40.16
C ILE A 398 11.98 -5.75 -41.31
N LYS A 399 11.39 -4.58 -41.02
CA LYS A 399 11.12 -3.53 -42.02
C LYS A 399 12.39 -2.87 -42.58
N LYS A 400 13.47 -2.77 -41.79
CA LYS A 400 14.76 -2.19 -42.20
C LYS A 400 15.64 -3.16 -42.98
N GLY A 401 15.49 -4.47 -42.79
CA GLY A 401 16.22 -5.49 -43.54
C GLY A 401 17.73 -5.49 -43.28
N LYS A 402 18.55 -5.64 -44.33
CA LYS A 402 20.00 -5.93 -44.20
C LYS A 402 20.84 -4.83 -43.56
N ASP A 403 20.37 -3.59 -43.55
CA ASP A 403 21.07 -2.45 -42.93
C ASP A 403 20.66 -2.26 -41.44
N ALA A 404 19.81 -3.14 -40.91
CA ALA A 404 19.26 -3.03 -39.56
C ALA A 404 20.24 -3.57 -38.50
N ASN A 405 20.60 -2.71 -37.54
CA ASN A 405 21.24 -3.13 -36.29
C ASN A 405 20.35 -2.80 -35.09
N ILE A 406 20.56 -3.53 -33.99
CA ILE A 406 19.76 -3.43 -32.75
C ILE A 406 19.86 -2.03 -32.13
N VAL A 407 21.06 -1.43 -32.17
CA VAL A 407 21.32 -0.05 -31.70
C VAL A 407 20.42 0.97 -32.40
N SER A 408 20.03 0.73 -33.66
CA SER A 408 19.20 1.64 -34.44
C SER A 408 17.68 1.52 -34.18
N VAL A 409 17.24 0.56 -33.37
CA VAL A 409 15.82 0.30 -33.07
C VAL A 409 15.48 0.31 -31.58
N MET A 410 16.50 0.19 -30.70
CA MET A 410 16.33 0.34 -29.25
C MET A 410 16.15 1.83 -28.88
N PRO A 411 15.55 2.13 -27.71
CA PRO A 411 15.48 3.50 -27.19
C PRO A 411 16.85 4.17 -27.16
N SER A 412 16.93 5.44 -27.55
CA SER A 412 18.18 6.20 -27.47
C SER A 412 18.55 6.47 -26.02
N LYS A 413 19.85 6.43 -25.71
CA LYS A 413 20.35 6.79 -24.38
C LYS A 413 19.81 8.15 -23.92
N PRO A 414 19.16 8.25 -22.73
CA PRO A 414 18.60 9.50 -22.25
C PRO A 414 19.72 10.53 -22.01
N ASN A 415 19.40 11.80 -22.26
CA ASN A 415 20.29 12.91 -21.93
C ASN A 415 20.18 13.24 -20.44
N ILE A 416 20.90 12.50 -19.61
CA ILE A 416 20.88 12.66 -18.16
C ILE A 416 21.57 13.99 -17.80
N PRO A 417 20.89 14.94 -17.11
CA PRO A 417 21.53 16.17 -16.66
C PRO A 417 22.62 15.85 -15.61
N PRO A 418 23.70 16.66 -15.53
CA PRO A 418 24.72 16.47 -14.51
C PRO A 418 24.11 16.62 -13.10
N ARG A 419 24.62 15.84 -12.14
CA ARG A 419 24.23 15.94 -10.72
C ARG A 419 24.24 17.38 -10.23
N ALA A 420 23.29 17.72 -9.37
CA ALA A 420 23.10 19.08 -8.88
C ALA A 420 24.35 19.56 -8.12
N GLN A 421 25.08 20.51 -8.72
CA GLN A 421 26.17 21.20 -8.04
C GLN A 421 25.59 22.18 -7.03
N VAL A 422 25.49 21.72 -5.79
CA VAL A 422 25.06 22.45 -4.59
C VAL A 422 25.99 22.13 -3.42
N SER A 423 26.00 22.99 -2.41
CA SER A 423 26.85 22.90 -1.21
C SER A 423 26.09 23.24 0.07
N LYS A 424 24.99 24.01 -0.02
CA LYS A 424 24.09 24.34 1.07
C LYS A 424 22.63 24.37 0.58
N VAL A 425 21.82 23.46 1.11
CA VAL A 425 20.40 23.32 0.78
C VAL A 425 19.51 23.92 1.88
N LEU A 426 18.57 24.76 1.49
CA LEU A 426 17.47 25.23 2.34
C LEU A 426 16.28 24.28 2.22
N VAL A 427 15.81 23.75 3.34
CA VAL A 427 14.61 22.90 3.45
C VAL A 427 13.50 23.71 4.13
N LEU A 428 12.36 23.83 3.46
CA LEU A 428 11.18 24.47 4.04
C LEU A 428 10.28 23.42 4.72
N GLY A 429 10.04 23.60 6.02
CA GLY A 429 9.07 22.81 6.78
C GLY A 429 7.61 23.27 6.55
N SER A 430 6.65 22.56 7.14
CA SER A 430 5.21 22.79 6.91
C SER A 430 4.62 24.01 7.61
N GLY A 431 5.24 24.51 8.68
CA GLY A 431 4.63 25.54 9.51
C GLY A 431 3.86 24.93 10.68
N GLY A 432 2.75 25.57 11.07
CA GLY A 432 1.87 25.05 12.12
C GLY A 432 0.95 23.94 11.61
N LEU A 433 0.65 22.97 12.47
CA LEU A 433 -0.27 21.86 12.16
C LEU A 433 -1.70 22.38 11.96
N SER A 434 -2.38 21.87 10.93
CA SER A 434 -3.77 22.21 10.59
C SER A 434 -4.50 21.01 9.96
N ILE A 435 -5.84 21.07 9.86
CA ILE A 435 -6.60 20.01 9.18
C ILE A 435 -6.16 19.95 7.71
N GLY A 436 -5.64 18.80 7.30
CA GLY A 436 -5.08 18.57 5.96
C GLY A 436 -3.56 18.72 5.86
N GLN A 437 -2.90 19.40 6.81
CA GLN A 437 -1.43 19.45 6.93
C GLN A 437 -1.00 19.11 8.36
N ALA A 438 -0.68 17.85 8.62
CA ALA A 438 -0.36 17.35 9.94
C ALA A 438 1.11 16.87 10.05
N GLY A 439 1.38 15.78 10.78
CA GLY A 439 2.74 15.36 11.13
C GLY A 439 3.58 14.81 9.97
N GLU A 440 2.95 14.45 8.85
CA GLU A 440 3.59 13.83 7.68
C GLU A 440 4.81 14.61 7.16
N PHE A 441 4.82 15.92 7.33
CA PHE A 441 5.90 16.80 6.88
C PHE A 441 7.09 16.89 7.84
N ASP A 442 6.88 16.62 9.14
CA ASP A 442 7.97 16.54 10.11
C ASP A 442 8.82 15.29 9.84
N TYR A 443 8.18 14.16 9.50
CA TYR A 443 8.85 12.96 9.01
C TYR A 443 9.56 13.22 7.67
N SER A 444 8.81 13.72 6.68
CA SER A 444 9.30 13.95 5.31
C SER A 444 10.54 14.86 5.27
N GLY A 445 10.46 16.02 5.93
CA GLY A 445 11.55 16.97 5.96
C GLY A 445 12.77 16.51 6.77
N SER A 446 12.60 15.63 7.77
CA SER A 446 13.71 15.02 8.50
C SER A 446 14.46 13.99 7.63
N GLN A 447 13.73 13.20 6.85
CA GLN A 447 14.31 12.27 5.87
C GLN A 447 15.04 12.99 4.73
N ALA A 448 14.53 14.14 4.29
CA ALA A 448 15.24 14.99 3.33
C ALA A 448 16.59 15.51 3.89
N VAL A 449 16.64 15.95 5.15
CA VAL A 449 17.90 16.36 5.81
C VAL A 449 18.89 15.19 5.90
N LYS A 450 18.44 13.99 6.27
CA LYS A 450 19.28 12.77 6.27
C LYS A 450 19.91 12.51 4.90
N ALA A 451 19.11 12.52 3.84
CA ALA A 451 19.57 12.28 2.48
C ALA A 451 20.65 13.29 2.04
N MET A 452 20.45 14.59 2.36
CA MET A 452 21.40 15.67 2.05
C MET A 452 22.72 15.53 2.84
N LYS A 453 22.65 15.14 4.11
CA LYS A 453 23.85 14.96 4.96
C LYS A 453 24.72 13.78 4.54
N GLU A 454 24.12 12.69 4.07
CA GLU A 454 24.87 11.57 3.49
C GLU A 454 25.64 11.96 2.22
N GLU A 455 25.11 12.89 1.42
CA GLU A 455 25.82 13.48 0.26
C GLU A 455 26.78 14.61 0.66
N ASN A 456 27.07 14.78 1.95
CA ASN A 456 27.98 15.78 2.53
C ASN A 456 27.56 17.24 2.29
N LEU A 457 26.27 17.51 2.10
CA LEU A 457 25.73 18.86 1.89
C LEU A 457 25.38 19.54 3.22
N LYS A 458 25.60 20.86 3.30
CA LYS A 458 25.11 21.66 4.43
C LYS A 458 23.61 21.85 4.33
N THR A 459 22.94 21.84 5.47
CA THR A 459 21.48 21.86 5.57
C THR A 459 21.01 23.02 6.44
N VAL A 460 20.10 23.83 5.89
CA VAL A 460 19.37 24.86 6.64
C VAL A 460 17.92 24.47 6.67
N LEU A 461 17.32 24.37 7.85
CA LEU A 461 15.90 24.12 8.03
C LEU A 461 15.19 25.39 8.46
N MET A 462 14.01 25.66 7.88
CA MET A 462 13.11 26.70 8.35
C MET A 462 11.74 26.10 8.70
N ASN A 463 11.41 26.07 9.99
CA ASN A 463 10.13 25.60 10.50
C ASN A 463 9.78 26.36 11.80
N PRO A 464 8.65 27.11 11.85
CA PRO A 464 8.23 27.84 13.05
C PRO A 464 7.61 26.95 14.15
N ASN A 465 7.28 25.68 13.86
CA ASN A 465 6.69 24.78 14.85
C ASN A 465 7.75 24.27 15.84
N ILE A 466 7.82 24.89 17.02
CA ILE A 466 8.74 24.50 18.10
C ILE A 466 8.48 23.11 18.70
N ALA A 467 7.32 22.50 18.43
CA ALA A 467 7.00 21.14 18.88
C ALA A 467 7.38 20.07 17.84
N SER A 468 7.76 20.49 16.63
CA SER A 468 8.17 19.60 15.54
C SER A 468 9.41 18.80 15.91
N VAL A 469 9.34 17.49 15.71
CA VAL A 469 10.49 16.58 15.88
C VAL A 469 11.67 17.00 15.00
N GLN A 470 11.37 17.49 13.79
CA GLN A 470 12.31 18.00 12.78
C GLN A 470 13.29 19.06 13.33
N THR A 471 12.88 19.81 14.36
CA THR A 471 13.67 20.88 14.99
C THR A 471 14.43 20.45 16.26
N ASN A 472 14.18 19.23 16.75
CA ASN A 472 14.84 18.60 17.89
C ASN A 472 15.66 17.35 17.47
N GLU A 473 16.04 17.33 16.20
CA GLU A 473 16.89 16.29 15.64
C GLU A 473 18.32 16.35 16.20
N VAL A 474 18.94 15.18 16.36
CA VAL A 474 20.36 15.03 16.73
C VAL A 474 21.02 13.95 15.87
N GLY A 475 22.21 14.24 15.32
CA GLY A 475 22.92 13.30 14.45
C GLY A 475 22.61 13.51 12.95
N SER A 476 22.30 12.43 12.23
CA SER A 476 22.19 12.43 10.76
C SER A 476 20.96 13.17 10.21
N LYS A 477 19.86 13.22 10.97
CA LYS A 477 18.62 13.93 10.60
C LYS A 477 18.59 15.40 11.07
N GLN A 478 19.61 15.87 11.81
CA GLN A 478 19.68 17.24 12.32
C GLN A 478 20.14 18.21 11.24
N ALA A 479 19.41 19.30 11.01
CA ALA A 479 19.89 20.38 10.14
C ALA A 479 21.06 21.15 10.78
N ASP A 480 22.02 21.64 9.99
CA ASP A 480 23.20 22.36 10.50
C ASP A 480 22.86 23.76 11.03
N SER A 481 21.79 24.37 10.50
CA SER A 481 21.17 25.60 11.02
C SER A 481 19.64 25.45 11.02
N VAL A 482 18.97 25.91 12.07
CA VAL A 482 17.50 25.88 12.21
C VAL A 482 16.94 27.28 12.47
N TYR A 483 15.98 27.72 11.66
CA TYR A 483 15.31 29.00 11.76
C TYR A 483 13.83 28.83 12.15
N PHE A 484 13.50 29.22 13.38
CA PHE A 484 12.12 29.28 13.89
C PHE A 484 11.39 30.54 13.39
N LEU A 485 11.19 30.63 12.07
CA LEU A 485 10.59 31.78 11.39
C LEU A 485 9.38 31.34 10.55
N PRO A 486 8.34 32.21 10.38
CA PRO A 486 7.18 31.90 9.55
C PRO A 486 7.56 31.61 8.10
N VAL A 487 7.03 30.54 7.51
CA VAL A 487 7.28 30.15 6.10
C VAL A 487 6.49 31.08 5.17
N THR A 488 6.98 32.31 5.00
CA THR A 488 6.47 33.31 4.05
C THR A 488 7.62 33.85 3.19
N PRO A 489 7.34 34.39 1.98
CA PRO A 489 8.37 34.86 1.06
C PRO A 489 9.32 35.90 1.67
N GLU A 490 8.82 36.74 2.58
CA GLU A 490 9.57 37.80 3.25
C GLU A 490 10.65 37.21 4.17
N PHE A 491 10.26 36.30 5.08
CA PHE A 491 11.21 35.66 6.00
C PHE A 491 12.16 34.70 5.29
N VAL A 492 11.66 33.92 4.32
CA VAL A 492 12.52 33.03 3.52
C VAL A 492 13.55 33.85 2.72
N THR A 493 13.20 35.04 2.22
CA THR A 493 14.15 35.95 1.58
C THR A 493 15.26 36.42 2.53
N GLU A 494 14.95 36.72 3.80
CA GLU A 494 15.98 37.08 4.78
C GLU A 494 16.90 35.90 5.15
N VAL A 495 16.36 34.68 5.24
CA VAL A 495 17.18 33.46 5.41
C VAL A 495 18.08 33.24 4.19
N ILE A 496 17.57 33.37 2.96
CA ILE A 496 18.37 33.26 1.72
C ILE A 496 19.50 34.30 1.70
N LYS A 497 19.22 35.57 2.05
CA LYS A 497 20.24 36.64 2.14
C LYS A 497 21.35 36.32 3.13
N THR A 498 21.00 35.72 4.27
CA THR A 498 21.89 35.43 5.40
C THR A 498 22.72 34.18 5.17
N GLU A 499 22.06 33.07 4.82
CA GLU A 499 22.70 31.76 4.68
C GLU A 499 23.36 31.54 3.32
N ARG A 500 22.88 32.22 2.27
CA ARG A 500 23.31 32.01 0.87
C ARG A 500 23.28 30.53 0.46
N PRO A 501 22.12 29.84 0.56
CA PRO A 501 21.97 28.51 0.00
C PRO A 501 22.08 28.56 -1.53
N ASP A 502 22.61 27.50 -2.13
CA ASP A 502 22.65 27.30 -3.58
C ASP A 502 21.60 26.29 -4.07
N GLY A 503 20.96 25.55 -3.15
CA GLY A 503 19.78 24.72 -3.40
C GLY A 503 18.60 25.01 -2.46
N ILE A 504 17.37 24.76 -2.91
CA ILE A 504 16.15 24.80 -2.09
C ILE A 504 15.24 23.60 -2.37
N LEU A 505 14.72 22.98 -1.30
CA LEU A 505 13.66 21.97 -1.35
C LEU A 505 12.33 22.57 -0.89
N LEU A 506 11.31 22.46 -1.73
CA LEU A 506 9.98 23.05 -1.54
C LEU A 506 8.82 22.04 -1.61
N SER A 507 9.07 20.82 -2.10
CA SER A 507 8.10 19.71 -2.18
C SER A 507 7.98 18.87 -0.90
N MET A 508 8.67 19.25 0.18
CA MET A 508 8.82 18.46 1.42
C MET A 508 7.98 18.99 2.61
N GLY A 509 7.46 20.23 2.50
CA GLY A 509 6.77 20.96 3.58
C GLY A 509 5.29 21.23 3.28
N GLY A 510 4.64 20.37 2.49
CA GLY A 510 3.24 20.54 2.09
C GLY A 510 2.95 21.83 1.33
N GLN A 511 1.68 22.25 1.34
CA GLN A 511 1.21 23.39 0.55
C GLN A 511 1.85 24.72 0.95
N THR A 512 2.14 24.91 2.24
CA THR A 512 2.72 26.15 2.77
C THR A 512 4.13 26.40 2.20
N ALA A 513 4.98 25.37 2.22
CA ALA A 513 6.31 25.43 1.62
C ALA A 513 6.24 25.60 0.09
N LEU A 514 5.35 24.85 -0.56
CA LEU A 514 5.17 24.86 -2.01
C LEU A 514 4.71 26.23 -2.51
N ASN A 515 3.62 26.79 -1.96
CA ASN A 515 3.11 28.11 -2.33
C ASN A 515 4.17 29.21 -2.07
N CYS A 516 4.89 29.14 -0.95
CA CYS A 516 5.99 30.07 -0.67
C CYS A 516 7.13 29.97 -1.70
N GLY A 517 7.48 28.75 -2.13
CA GLY A 517 8.49 28.50 -3.15
C GLY A 517 8.11 29.04 -4.53
N VAL A 518 6.84 28.82 -4.94
CA VAL A 518 6.27 29.35 -6.20
C VAL A 518 6.30 30.88 -6.20
N GLU A 519 5.86 31.53 -5.12
CA GLU A 519 5.85 33.00 -5.00
C GLU A 519 7.28 33.60 -5.04
N LEU A 520 8.26 32.95 -4.40
CA LEU A 520 9.67 33.35 -4.46
C LEU A 520 10.26 33.23 -5.87
N PHE A 521 9.85 32.21 -6.63
CA PHE A 521 10.22 32.03 -8.02
C PHE A 521 9.60 33.13 -8.90
N GLN A 522 8.28 33.37 -8.78
CA GLN A 522 7.56 34.41 -9.55
C GLN A 522 8.08 35.83 -9.26
N ARG A 523 8.48 36.13 -8.01
CA ARG A 523 9.15 37.39 -7.62
C ARG A 523 10.60 37.51 -8.10
N GLY A 524 11.16 36.51 -8.78
CA GLY A 524 12.57 36.48 -9.23
C GLY A 524 13.59 36.43 -8.08
N VAL A 525 13.18 36.05 -6.87
CA VAL A 525 14.07 36.04 -5.69
C VAL A 525 15.09 34.91 -5.80
N LEU A 526 14.66 33.73 -6.23
CA LEU A 526 15.55 32.57 -6.37
C LEU A 526 16.66 32.84 -7.39
N GLU A 527 16.32 33.37 -8.56
CA GLU A 527 17.28 33.79 -9.60
C GLU A 527 18.25 34.86 -9.07
N LYS A 528 17.74 35.92 -8.44
CA LYS A 528 18.54 37.03 -7.90
C LYS A 528 19.63 36.60 -6.91
N TYR A 529 19.41 35.51 -6.18
CA TYR A 529 20.38 34.97 -5.22
C TYR A 529 21.08 33.68 -5.69
N GLY A 530 20.79 33.18 -6.90
CA GLY A 530 21.40 31.99 -7.47
C GLY A 530 20.94 30.67 -6.83
N VAL A 531 19.76 30.64 -6.23
CA VAL A 531 19.21 29.47 -5.53
C VAL A 531 18.50 28.54 -6.51
N LYS A 532 18.98 27.31 -6.66
CA LYS A 532 18.37 26.30 -7.54
C LYS A 532 17.25 25.56 -6.81
N VAL A 533 16.08 25.42 -7.43
CA VAL A 533 15.06 24.46 -6.96
C VAL A 533 15.56 23.05 -7.25
N LEU A 534 15.52 22.17 -6.25
CA LEU A 534 15.94 20.79 -6.34
C LEU A 534 14.72 19.87 -6.48
N GLY A 535 14.82 18.88 -7.37
CA GLY A 535 13.70 18.00 -7.75
C GLY A 535 12.79 18.64 -8.80
N THR A 536 11.48 18.40 -8.68
CA THR A 536 10.47 18.86 -9.64
C THR A 536 10.55 20.37 -9.91
N PRO A 537 10.61 20.81 -11.18
CA PRO A 537 10.63 22.22 -11.55
C PRO A 537 9.38 22.98 -11.09
N VAL A 538 9.53 24.28 -10.78
CA VAL A 538 8.41 25.14 -10.36
C VAL A 538 7.32 25.22 -11.43
N GLN A 539 7.69 25.17 -12.71
CA GLN A 539 6.76 25.14 -13.84
C GLN A 539 5.87 23.89 -13.81
N SER A 540 6.44 22.72 -13.51
CA SER A 540 5.70 21.46 -13.37
C SER A 540 4.75 21.51 -12.17
N ILE A 541 5.20 22.09 -11.05
CA ILE A 541 4.37 22.30 -9.85
C ILE A 541 3.20 23.25 -10.16
N MET A 542 3.44 24.38 -10.81
CA MET A 542 2.37 25.30 -11.24
C MET A 542 1.38 24.59 -12.19
N ALA A 543 1.86 23.71 -13.07
CA ALA A 543 1.02 22.94 -13.98
C ALA A 543 0.20 21.82 -13.30
N THR A 544 0.52 21.42 -12.07
CA THR A 544 -0.31 20.48 -11.28
C THR A 544 -1.26 21.18 -10.31
N GLU A 545 -0.89 22.36 -9.81
CA GLU A 545 -1.69 23.13 -8.83
C GLU A 545 -2.77 24.00 -9.50
N ASP A 546 -2.49 24.53 -10.70
CA ASP A 546 -3.48 25.21 -11.54
C ASP A 546 -4.30 24.20 -12.33
N ARG A 547 -5.63 24.21 -12.15
CA ARG A 547 -6.51 23.18 -12.70
C ARG A 547 -6.73 23.32 -14.21
N GLN A 548 -6.57 24.51 -14.79
CA GLN A 548 -6.64 24.68 -16.24
C GLN A 548 -5.34 24.22 -16.90
N LEU A 549 -4.18 24.62 -16.37
CA LEU A 549 -2.87 24.15 -16.88
C LEU A 549 -2.74 22.62 -16.77
N PHE A 550 -3.29 22.02 -15.71
CA PHE A 550 -3.33 20.58 -15.54
C PHE A 550 -4.19 19.90 -16.62
N ALA A 551 -5.39 20.41 -16.89
CA ALA A 551 -6.25 19.92 -17.95
C ALA A 551 -5.60 20.04 -19.33
N ASP A 552 -4.96 21.18 -19.62
CA ASP A 552 -4.23 21.43 -20.87
C ASP A 552 -3.09 20.42 -21.06
N LYS A 553 -2.31 20.15 -20.00
CA LYS A 553 -1.25 19.14 -20.00
C LYS A 553 -1.77 17.71 -20.23
N LEU A 554 -2.89 17.33 -19.61
CA LEU A 554 -3.47 16.01 -19.88
C LEU A 554 -4.02 15.89 -21.31
N MET A 555 -4.58 16.97 -21.87
CA MET A 555 -5.04 16.99 -23.26
C MET A 555 -3.89 16.83 -24.27
N GLU A 556 -2.68 17.37 -24.00
CA GLU A 556 -1.49 17.18 -24.85
C GLU A 556 -1.12 15.70 -25.09
N ILE A 557 -1.48 14.82 -24.15
CA ILE A 557 -1.20 13.36 -24.21
C ILE A 557 -2.45 12.50 -24.39
N ASN A 558 -3.59 13.12 -24.74
CA ASN A 558 -4.91 12.49 -24.90
C ASN A 558 -5.41 11.74 -23.65
N GLU A 559 -5.06 12.23 -22.45
CA GLU A 559 -5.53 11.65 -21.19
C GLU A 559 -6.88 12.21 -20.75
N LYS A 560 -7.60 11.41 -19.95
CA LYS A 560 -8.97 11.70 -19.54
C LYS A 560 -8.99 12.44 -18.20
N ILE A 561 -9.44 13.68 -18.21
CA ILE A 561 -9.88 14.41 -17.02
C ILE A 561 -11.42 14.42 -16.94
N ALA A 562 -11.98 14.49 -15.75
CA ALA A 562 -13.42 14.67 -15.57
C ALA A 562 -13.88 15.98 -16.23
N PRO A 563 -15.01 16.01 -16.98
CA PRO A 563 -15.48 17.21 -17.65
C PRO A 563 -15.67 18.38 -16.68
N SER A 564 -14.87 19.43 -16.86
CA SER A 564 -14.74 20.51 -15.89
C SER A 564 -14.45 21.85 -16.55
N ILE A 565 -14.77 22.94 -15.85
CA ILE A 565 -14.56 24.31 -16.28
C ILE A 565 -14.04 25.11 -15.07
N ALA A 566 -12.88 25.75 -15.21
CA ALA A 566 -12.32 26.66 -14.23
C ALA A 566 -13.01 28.04 -14.32
N VAL A 567 -13.36 28.62 -13.17
CA VAL A 567 -14.11 29.88 -13.09
C VAL A 567 -13.68 30.73 -11.90
N GLU A 568 -13.80 32.06 -12.04
CA GLU A 568 -13.39 33.04 -11.02
C GLU A 568 -14.59 33.79 -10.40
N SER A 569 -15.81 33.50 -10.84
CA SER A 569 -17.03 34.13 -10.32
C SER A 569 -18.18 33.15 -10.12
N VAL A 570 -19.08 33.49 -9.19
CA VAL A 570 -20.31 32.71 -8.92
C VAL A 570 -21.24 32.69 -10.15
N SER A 571 -21.25 33.76 -10.96
CA SER A 571 -22.01 33.80 -12.22
C SER A 571 -21.54 32.72 -13.19
N ASP A 572 -20.22 32.62 -13.35
CA ASP A 572 -19.62 31.73 -14.34
C ASP A 572 -19.67 30.28 -13.85
N ALA A 573 -19.57 30.04 -12.54
CA ALA A 573 -19.84 28.74 -11.94
C ALA A 573 -21.26 28.22 -12.26
N LEU A 574 -22.27 29.09 -12.19
CA LEU A 574 -23.65 28.74 -12.53
C LEU A 574 -23.84 28.46 -14.03
N GLN A 575 -23.08 29.12 -14.90
CA GLN A 575 -23.06 28.86 -16.35
C GLN A 575 -22.34 27.53 -16.66
N ALA A 576 -21.18 27.29 -16.07
CA ALA A 576 -20.42 26.06 -16.18
C ALA A 576 -21.25 24.83 -15.77
N ALA A 577 -21.95 24.91 -14.63
CA ALA A 577 -22.83 23.82 -14.19
C ALA A 577 -24.08 23.64 -15.06
N ALA A 578 -24.55 24.68 -15.75
CA ALA A 578 -25.62 24.55 -16.74
C ALA A 578 -25.13 23.87 -18.04
N GLN A 579 -23.85 24.01 -18.39
CA GLN A 579 -23.21 23.32 -19.51
C GLN A 579 -22.86 21.85 -19.18
N ILE A 580 -22.35 21.59 -17.97
CA ILE A 580 -21.92 20.26 -17.51
C ILE A 580 -23.14 19.38 -17.11
N GLY A 581 -24.14 19.99 -16.48
CA GLY A 581 -25.29 19.30 -15.89
C GLY A 581 -25.07 18.91 -14.42
N TYR A 582 -26.11 19.06 -13.61
CA TYR A 582 -26.11 18.67 -12.19
C TYR A 582 -26.31 17.14 -12.02
N PRO A 583 -25.76 16.53 -10.95
CA PRO A 583 -24.94 17.13 -9.90
C PRO A 583 -23.50 17.43 -10.35
N VAL A 584 -22.93 18.53 -9.85
CA VAL A 584 -21.53 18.93 -10.08
C VAL A 584 -20.73 18.91 -8.79
N MET A 585 -19.44 18.61 -8.88
CA MET A 585 -18.47 18.82 -7.82
C MET A 585 -17.84 20.22 -7.98
N LEU A 586 -17.69 20.95 -6.89
CA LEU A 586 -16.90 22.18 -6.83
C LEU A 586 -15.60 21.89 -6.07
N ARG A 587 -14.44 22.29 -6.59
CA ARG A 587 -13.14 22.28 -5.87
C ARG A 587 -12.45 23.64 -5.98
N SER A 588 -11.62 24.02 -5.01
CA SER A 588 -10.80 25.25 -5.06
C SER A 588 -9.42 24.97 -5.67
N ALA A 589 -8.85 25.95 -6.38
CA ALA A 589 -7.45 25.89 -6.83
C ALA A 589 -6.46 26.29 -5.71
N TYR A 590 -5.20 25.84 -5.81
CA TYR A 590 -4.10 26.08 -4.83
C TYR A 590 -4.46 25.74 -3.37
N ALA A 591 -5.30 24.72 -3.18
CA ALA A 591 -5.87 24.31 -1.91
C ALA A 591 -5.70 22.80 -1.70
N LEU A 592 -5.60 22.40 -0.43
CA LEU A 592 -5.42 21.02 0.01
C LEU A 592 -6.63 20.55 0.83
N GLY A 593 -6.77 19.23 1.04
CA GLY A 593 -7.81 18.67 1.90
C GLY A 593 -9.25 18.99 1.45
N GLY A 594 -9.43 19.34 0.17
CA GLY A 594 -10.70 19.84 -0.37
C GLY A 594 -11.22 21.10 0.34
N LEU A 595 -10.35 22.02 0.78
CA LEU A 595 -10.81 23.28 1.37
C LEU A 595 -11.74 24.05 0.40
N GLY A 596 -12.97 24.34 0.85
CA GLY A 596 -14.00 25.01 0.05
C GLY A 596 -14.70 24.13 -0.99
N SER A 597 -14.37 22.84 -1.11
CA SER A 597 -15.03 21.94 -2.05
C SER A 597 -16.42 21.50 -1.58
N GLY A 598 -17.24 21.00 -2.51
CA GLY A 598 -18.54 20.42 -2.16
C GLY A 598 -19.32 19.87 -3.36
N LEU A 599 -20.07 18.79 -3.11
CA LEU A 599 -21.07 18.28 -4.05
C LEU A 599 -22.26 19.24 -4.10
N CYS A 600 -22.57 19.70 -5.31
CA CYS A 600 -23.64 20.63 -5.58
C CYS A 600 -24.72 19.91 -6.42
N ALA A 601 -25.79 19.46 -5.75
CA ALA A 601 -26.88 18.74 -6.39
C ALA A 601 -27.83 19.63 -7.21
N ASN A 602 -27.81 20.94 -6.96
CA ASN A 602 -28.67 21.92 -7.62
C ASN A 602 -28.01 23.32 -7.62
N LYS A 603 -28.69 24.26 -8.29
CA LYS A 603 -28.25 25.63 -8.50
C LYS A 603 -28.04 26.39 -7.20
N GLU A 604 -28.95 26.22 -6.26
CA GLU A 604 -28.98 26.89 -4.96
C GLU A 604 -27.76 26.46 -4.13
N LYS A 605 -27.46 25.15 -4.10
CA LYS A 605 -26.30 24.62 -3.40
C LYS A 605 -24.97 25.04 -4.05
N LEU A 606 -24.93 25.12 -5.38
CA LEU A 606 -23.75 25.63 -6.07
C LEU A 606 -23.48 27.09 -5.74
N GLN A 607 -24.50 27.95 -5.74
CA GLN A 607 -24.37 29.35 -5.39
C GLN A 607 -23.86 29.54 -3.95
N GLU A 608 -24.41 28.78 -2.98
CA GLU A 608 -23.94 28.79 -1.59
C GLU A 608 -22.47 28.37 -1.45
N THR A 609 -22.08 27.30 -2.15
CA THR A 609 -20.74 26.71 -2.05
C THR A 609 -19.69 27.58 -2.77
N ALA A 610 -20.00 28.08 -3.97
CA ALA A 610 -19.13 28.98 -4.73
C ALA A 610 -18.86 30.30 -4.01
N HIS A 611 -19.86 30.89 -3.34
CA HIS A 611 -19.64 32.08 -2.50
C HIS A 611 -18.65 31.84 -1.35
N LYS A 612 -18.66 30.65 -0.75
CA LYS A 612 -17.72 30.29 0.32
C LYS A 612 -16.32 30.01 -0.23
N ALA A 613 -16.23 29.27 -1.33
CA ALA A 613 -14.96 28.90 -1.96
C ALA A 613 -14.21 30.11 -2.52
N LEU A 614 -14.89 31.00 -3.25
CA LEU A 614 -14.30 32.22 -3.82
C LEU A 614 -13.93 33.30 -2.78
N ALA A 615 -14.33 33.13 -1.52
CA ALA A 615 -13.83 33.93 -0.40
C ALA A 615 -12.48 33.44 0.14
N MET A 616 -12.01 32.26 -0.28
CA MET A 616 -10.78 31.61 0.19
C MET A 616 -9.76 31.35 -0.93
N SER A 617 -10.20 31.16 -2.18
CA SER A 617 -9.34 31.02 -3.37
C SER A 617 -9.87 31.91 -4.51
N SER A 618 -8.99 32.39 -5.38
CA SER A 618 -9.36 33.23 -6.52
C SER A 618 -10.00 32.46 -7.67
N GLN A 619 -9.86 31.13 -7.70
CA GLN A 619 -10.36 30.26 -8.77
C GLN A 619 -10.97 28.99 -8.18
N ILE A 620 -12.08 28.55 -8.77
CA ILE A 620 -12.74 27.28 -8.46
C ILE A 620 -12.96 26.47 -9.75
N LEU A 621 -12.95 25.15 -9.62
CA LEU A 621 -13.26 24.20 -10.69
C LEU A 621 -14.67 23.67 -10.47
N VAL A 622 -15.53 23.78 -11.49
CA VAL A 622 -16.84 23.12 -11.54
C VAL A 622 -16.69 21.89 -12.43
N GLU A 623 -16.94 20.70 -11.89
CA GLU A 623 -16.66 19.40 -12.51
C GLU A 623 -17.90 18.50 -12.49
N LYS A 624 -18.06 17.64 -13.50
CA LYS A 624 -19.08 16.59 -13.52
C LYS A 624 -18.91 15.65 -12.32
N SER A 625 -19.97 15.44 -11.55
CA SER A 625 -19.93 14.47 -10.44
C SER A 625 -19.71 13.04 -10.95
N LEU A 626 -18.68 12.36 -10.43
CA LEU A 626 -18.41 10.93 -10.61
C LEU A 626 -18.72 10.15 -9.31
N LEU A 627 -19.70 10.61 -8.53
CA LEU A 627 -20.11 10.02 -7.25
C LEU A 627 -20.35 8.50 -7.39
N GLY A 628 -19.78 7.70 -6.49
CA GLY A 628 -19.94 6.25 -6.49
C GLY A 628 -18.96 5.48 -7.40
N TRP A 629 -18.05 6.18 -8.09
CA TRP A 629 -16.92 5.53 -8.77
C TRP A 629 -15.87 5.06 -7.75
N LYS A 630 -15.08 4.05 -8.11
CA LYS A 630 -13.94 3.60 -7.30
C LYS A 630 -12.88 4.71 -7.30
N GLU A 631 -12.36 5.06 -6.14
CA GLU A 631 -11.26 6.03 -6.01
C GLU A 631 -9.97 5.27 -5.71
N VAL A 632 -8.95 5.49 -6.56
CA VAL A 632 -7.69 4.74 -6.56
C VAL A 632 -6.53 5.72 -6.64
N GLU A 633 -5.52 5.56 -5.80
CA GLU A 633 -4.32 6.40 -5.77
C GLU A 633 -3.06 5.59 -6.11
N TYR A 634 -2.07 6.24 -6.74
CA TYR A 634 -0.73 5.70 -6.96
C TYR A 634 0.33 6.69 -6.49
N GLU A 635 1.34 6.18 -5.77
CA GLU A 635 2.56 6.91 -5.42
C GLU A 635 3.63 6.58 -6.46
N VAL A 636 4.07 7.59 -7.19
CA VAL A 636 4.98 7.45 -8.34
C VAL A 636 6.30 8.14 -8.03
N VAL A 637 7.40 7.49 -8.41
CA VAL A 637 8.75 8.03 -8.24
C VAL A 637 9.46 8.07 -9.59
N ARG A 638 10.02 9.23 -9.95
CA ARG A 638 10.72 9.45 -11.22
C ARG A 638 12.05 10.16 -11.03
N ASP A 639 13.10 9.65 -11.66
CA ASP A 639 14.44 10.24 -11.61
C ASP A 639 14.83 11.07 -12.86
N VAL A 640 16.02 11.65 -12.80
CA VAL A 640 16.59 12.46 -13.89
C VAL A 640 17.04 11.66 -15.12
N ALA A 641 17.08 10.33 -15.03
CA ALA A 641 17.39 9.41 -16.13
C ALA A 641 16.12 8.86 -16.81
N ASP A 642 14.94 9.33 -16.40
CA ASP A 642 13.61 8.91 -16.86
C ASP A 642 13.18 7.50 -16.41
N ASN A 643 13.89 6.94 -15.42
CA ASN A 643 13.40 5.76 -14.70
C ASN A 643 12.19 6.20 -13.86
N CYS A 644 11.08 5.48 -13.98
CA CYS A 644 9.79 5.85 -13.39
C CYS A 644 9.09 4.58 -12.90
N VAL A 645 8.71 4.54 -11.62
CA VAL A 645 8.17 3.36 -10.93
C VAL A 645 6.98 3.73 -10.05
N THR A 646 6.03 2.82 -9.85
CA THR A 646 4.94 3.00 -8.88
C THR A 646 5.22 2.25 -7.58
N VAL A 647 5.46 2.98 -6.50
CA VAL A 647 5.94 2.44 -5.21
C VAL A 647 4.79 1.93 -4.34
N CYS A 648 3.60 2.52 -4.45
CA CYS A 648 2.43 2.07 -3.71
C CYS A 648 1.18 2.37 -4.51
N ASN A 649 0.15 1.54 -4.34
CA ASN A 649 -1.18 1.79 -4.84
C ASN A 649 -2.20 1.58 -3.73
N MET A 650 -3.25 2.40 -3.72
CA MET A 650 -4.24 2.47 -2.66
C MET A 650 -5.64 2.48 -3.26
N GLU A 651 -6.58 1.82 -2.58
CA GLU A 651 -7.99 1.80 -2.95
C GLU A 651 -8.82 2.33 -1.77
N ASN A 652 -9.70 3.29 -2.05
CA ASN A 652 -10.62 3.78 -1.05
C ASN A 652 -11.79 2.79 -0.89
N PHE A 653 -12.01 2.36 0.35
CA PHE A 653 -13.19 1.58 0.74
C PHE A 653 -14.46 2.41 0.57
N ASP A 654 -14.38 3.69 0.92
CA ASP A 654 -15.40 4.70 0.66
C ASP A 654 -15.28 5.20 -0.79
N PRO A 655 -16.36 5.19 -1.60
CA PRO A 655 -16.28 5.59 -3.01
C PRO A 655 -16.15 7.11 -3.19
N LEU A 656 -15.78 7.51 -4.42
CA LEU A 656 -15.54 8.91 -4.77
C LEU A 656 -16.71 9.82 -4.34
N GLY A 657 -16.36 10.91 -3.66
CA GLY A 657 -17.28 11.88 -3.07
C GLY A 657 -16.94 12.19 -1.61
N ILE A 658 -16.19 11.30 -0.97
CA ILE A 658 -15.51 11.47 0.32
C ILE A 658 -14.02 11.68 0.02
N HIS A 659 -13.39 12.69 0.63
CA HIS A 659 -11.99 12.99 0.38
C HIS A 659 -11.08 11.85 0.88
N THR A 660 -10.06 11.44 0.12
CA THR A 660 -9.06 10.40 0.47
C THR A 660 -8.61 10.45 1.95
N GLY A 661 -8.24 11.64 2.43
CA GLY A 661 -7.92 11.93 3.84
C GLY A 661 -9.01 11.58 4.87
N ASP A 662 -10.29 11.72 4.52
CA ASP A 662 -11.47 11.33 5.32
C ASP A 662 -12.07 9.96 4.92
N SER A 663 -11.53 9.27 3.91
CA SER A 663 -11.93 7.92 3.52
C SER A 663 -11.22 6.84 4.35
N ILE A 664 -11.85 5.67 4.50
CA ILE A 664 -11.12 4.43 4.81
C ILE A 664 -10.36 4.00 3.55
N VAL A 665 -9.09 3.62 3.69
CA VAL A 665 -8.19 3.30 2.57
C VAL A 665 -7.48 1.98 2.84
N VAL A 666 -7.29 1.17 1.80
CA VAL A 666 -6.50 -0.08 1.86
C VAL A 666 -5.32 -0.05 0.89
N ALA A 667 -4.23 -0.72 1.26
CA ALA A 667 -3.07 -0.95 0.39
C ALA A 667 -2.63 -2.43 0.47
N PRO A 668 -2.37 -3.11 -0.67
CA PRO A 668 -2.64 -2.66 -2.04
C PRO A 668 -4.15 -2.56 -2.34
N SER A 669 -4.53 -2.23 -3.58
CA SER A 669 -5.92 -2.38 -4.06
C SER A 669 -6.40 -3.83 -4.01
N GLN A 670 -7.69 -4.04 -3.77
CA GLN A 670 -8.33 -5.35 -3.62
C GLN A 670 -9.34 -5.71 -4.72
N THR A 671 -9.95 -4.73 -5.38
CA THR A 671 -11.08 -4.99 -6.31
C THR A 671 -10.76 -4.66 -7.78
N LEU A 672 -9.47 -4.51 -8.09
CA LEU A 672 -8.95 -4.28 -9.44
C LEU A 672 -8.46 -5.59 -10.07
N SER A 673 -8.85 -5.83 -11.32
CA SER A 673 -8.23 -6.82 -12.19
C SER A 673 -6.82 -6.39 -12.63
N ASN A 674 -6.02 -7.33 -13.16
CA ASN A 674 -4.69 -7.01 -13.73
C ASN A 674 -4.78 -5.98 -14.89
N GLU A 675 -5.85 -6.00 -15.68
CA GLU A 675 -6.06 -5.01 -16.74
C GLU A 675 -6.32 -3.60 -16.17
N GLU A 676 -7.19 -3.46 -15.18
CA GLU A 676 -7.47 -2.17 -14.52
C GLU A 676 -6.24 -1.65 -13.76
N TYR A 677 -5.54 -2.52 -13.03
CA TYR A 677 -4.33 -2.17 -12.30
C TYR A 677 -3.24 -1.63 -13.23
N HIS A 678 -2.85 -2.40 -14.26
CA HIS A 678 -1.75 -1.99 -15.13
C HIS A 678 -2.14 -0.85 -16.09
N MET A 679 -3.42 -0.70 -16.47
CA MET A 679 -3.90 0.49 -17.19
C MET A 679 -3.69 1.78 -16.38
N LEU A 680 -4.10 1.78 -15.10
CA LEU A 680 -3.92 2.95 -14.24
C LEU A 680 -2.42 3.20 -13.94
N ARG A 681 -1.63 2.14 -13.70
CA ARG A 681 -0.17 2.23 -13.52
C ARG A 681 0.54 2.81 -14.75
N GLU A 682 0.23 2.33 -15.95
CA GLU A 682 0.83 2.83 -17.20
C GLU A 682 0.48 4.32 -17.41
N THR A 683 -0.79 4.67 -17.16
CA THR A 683 -1.24 6.07 -17.19
C THR A 683 -0.49 6.93 -16.18
N ALA A 684 -0.26 6.45 -14.96
CA ALA A 684 0.47 7.16 -13.90
C ALA A 684 1.88 7.50 -14.39
N ILE A 685 2.61 6.49 -14.86
CA ILE A 685 3.97 6.64 -15.39
C ILE A 685 3.99 7.60 -16.60
N LYS A 686 3.02 7.50 -17.52
CA LYS A 686 2.88 8.38 -18.70
C LYS A 686 2.66 9.84 -18.30
N VAL A 687 1.73 10.12 -17.39
CA VAL A 687 1.41 11.46 -16.90
C VAL A 687 2.59 12.09 -16.16
N VAL A 688 3.22 11.33 -15.26
CA VAL A 688 4.36 11.80 -14.44
C VAL A 688 5.59 12.12 -15.30
N ARG A 689 5.85 11.31 -16.35
CA ARG A 689 6.87 11.62 -17.37
C ARG A 689 6.53 12.90 -18.14
N HIS A 690 5.28 13.04 -18.61
CA HIS A 690 4.87 14.21 -19.40
C HIS A 690 4.93 15.54 -18.60
N LEU A 691 4.56 15.51 -17.31
CA LEU A 691 4.66 16.65 -16.41
C LEU A 691 6.11 17.00 -16.02
N GLY A 692 7.08 16.14 -16.33
CA GLY A 692 8.51 16.38 -16.04
C GLY A 692 8.88 16.31 -14.55
N ILE A 693 8.14 15.52 -13.77
CA ILE A 693 8.34 15.37 -12.32
C ILE A 693 9.69 14.69 -12.02
N VAL A 694 10.40 15.16 -11.00
CA VAL A 694 11.69 14.60 -10.55
C VAL A 694 11.68 14.52 -9.02
N GLY A 695 11.60 13.31 -8.48
CA GLY A 695 11.27 13.03 -7.09
C GLY A 695 10.06 12.11 -6.99
N GLU A 696 9.14 12.44 -6.10
CA GLU A 696 7.89 11.72 -5.85
C GLU A 696 6.67 12.58 -6.27
N CYS A 697 5.56 11.90 -6.56
CA CYS A 697 4.23 12.49 -6.60
C CYS A 697 3.12 11.44 -6.38
N ASN A 698 2.00 11.90 -5.84
CA ASN A 698 0.74 11.15 -5.76
C ASN A 698 -0.16 11.48 -6.97
N ILE A 699 -0.82 10.48 -7.57
CA ILE A 699 -1.85 10.65 -8.62
C ILE A 699 -3.12 9.90 -8.25
N GLN A 700 -4.28 10.52 -8.49
CA GLN A 700 -5.59 10.02 -8.08
C GLN A 700 -6.52 9.81 -9.28
N TYR A 701 -7.28 8.71 -9.23
CA TYR A 701 -8.19 8.28 -10.28
C TYR A 701 -9.60 8.04 -9.74
N ALA A 702 -10.60 8.37 -10.56
CA ALA A 702 -11.92 7.75 -10.49
C ALA A 702 -12.00 6.67 -11.57
N LEU A 703 -12.23 5.41 -11.18
CA LEU A 703 -12.47 4.27 -12.06
C LEU A 703 -13.95 3.87 -12.00
N HIS A 704 -14.59 3.73 -13.17
CA HIS A 704 -15.99 3.33 -13.26
C HIS A 704 -16.15 1.88 -12.74
N PRO A 705 -17.10 1.58 -11.84
CA PRO A 705 -17.16 0.30 -11.16
C PRO A 705 -17.57 -0.87 -12.07
N SER A 706 -17.98 -0.61 -13.31
CA SER A 706 -18.39 -1.63 -14.27
C SER A 706 -17.83 -1.47 -15.70
N SER A 707 -16.69 -0.80 -15.86
CA SER A 707 -15.98 -0.70 -17.15
C SER A 707 -14.54 -0.22 -16.96
N LEU A 708 -13.73 -0.27 -18.02
CA LEU A 708 -12.40 0.35 -18.07
C LEU A 708 -12.42 1.88 -18.25
N GLU A 709 -13.56 2.55 -18.00
CA GLU A 709 -13.63 4.01 -18.07
C GLU A 709 -13.05 4.62 -16.79
N TYR A 710 -12.07 5.51 -16.93
CA TYR A 710 -11.48 6.25 -15.82
C TYR A 710 -11.34 7.73 -16.15
N CYS A 711 -11.16 8.54 -15.10
CA CYS A 711 -10.73 9.93 -15.16
C CYS A 711 -9.62 10.14 -14.14
N ILE A 712 -8.60 10.91 -14.51
CA ILE A 712 -7.62 11.48 -13.58
C ILE A 712 -8.33 12.61 -12.82
N ILE A 713 -8.19 12.61 -11.50
CA ILE A 713 -8.77 13.63 -10.60
C ILE A 713 -7.73 14.71 -10.29
N GLU A 714 -6.53 14.31 -9.85
CA GLU A 714 -5.42 15.23 -9.61
C GLU A 714 -4.05 14.55 -9.55
N VAL A 715 -3.00 15.36 -9.61
CA VAL A 715 -1.62 14.99 -9.32
C VAL A 715 -1.08 15.96 -8.26
N ASN A 716 -0.56 15.44 -7.16
CA ASN A 716 0.13 16.20 -6.13
C ASN A 716 1.64 16.06 -6.35
N ALA A 717 2.30 17.06 -6.96
CA ALA A 717 3.75 17.05 -7.27
C ALA A 717 4.65 17.36 -6.04
N ARG A 718 4.28 16.81 -4.88
CA ARG A 718 4.93 16.96 -3.58
C ARG A 718 4.53 15.83 -2.66
N LEU A 719 5.33 15.63 -1.61
CA LEU A 719 4.97 14.73 -0.53
C LEU A 719 3.63 15.15 0.09
N SER A 720 2.94 14.13 0.58
CA SER A 720 1.55 14.15 0.96
C SER A 720 1.28 13.17 2.12
N ARG A 721 0.07 13.23 2.68
CA ARG A 721 -0.41 12.20 3.63
C ARG A 721 -0.38 10.80 3.00
N SER A 722 -0.81 10.68 1.74
CA SER A 722 -0.74 9.44 0.95
C SER A 722 0.70 8.91 0.83
N SER A 723 1.70 9.77 0.60
CA SER A 723 3.12 9.37 0.54
C SER A 723 3.69 8.92 1.89
N ALA A 724 3.25 9.54 3.00
CA ALA A 724 3.65 9.12 4.34
C ALA A 724 3.02 7.77 4.69
N LEU A 725 1.71 7.62 4.45
CA LEU A 725 0.98 6.36 4.58
C LEU A 725 1.64 5.25 3.76
N ALA A 726 1.93 5.49 2.48
CA ALA A 726 2.62 4.55 1.60
C ALA A 726 4.03 4.18 2.08
N SER A 727 4.79 5.14 2.61
CA SER A 727 6.12 4.87 3.17
C SER A 727 6.05 3.90 4.36
N LYS A 728 5.04 4.05 5.22
CA LYS A 728 4.78 3.12 6.34
C LYS A 728 4.17 1.80 5.84
N ALA A 729 3.26 1.85 4.89
CA ALA A 729 2.58 0.66 4.36
C ALA A 729 3.54 -0.29 3.64
N THR A 730 4.52 0.24 2.89
CA THR A 730 5.45 -0.55 2.08
C THR A 730 6.79 -0.82 2.78
N GLY A 731 7.23 0.10 3.65
CA GLY A 731 8.61 0.18 4.14
C GLY A 731 9.56 0.99 3.24
N TYR A 732 9.11 1.48 2.08
CA TYR A 732 9.90 2.27 1.14
C TYR A 732 9.97 3.74 1.57
N PRO A 733 11.15 4.32 1.85
CA PRO A 733 11.24 5.68 2.41
C PRO A 733 11.14 6.76 1.31
N LEU A 734 9.92 7.02 0.81
CA LEU A 734 9.67 7.93 -0.33
C LEU A 734 10.36 9.29 -0.19
N ALA A 735 10.25 9.93 0.97
CA ALA A 735 10.84 11.25 1.22
C ALA A 735 12.38 11.27 1.12
N PHE A 736 13.04 10.21 1.59
CA PHE A 736 14.49 10.04 1.51
C PHE A 736 14.93 9.83 0.06
N VAL A 737 14.24 8.94 -0.66
CA VAL A 737 14.52 8.66 -2.07
C VAL A 737 14.30 9.92 -2.91
N ALA A 738 13.16 10.59 -2.78
CA ALA A 738 12.85 11.83 -3.50
C ALA A 738 13.91 12.92 -3.26
N ALA A 739 14.46 13.04 -2.04
CA ALA A 739 15.55 13.97 -1.74
C ALA A 739 16.89 13.60 -2.41
N LYS A 740 17.20 12.30 -2.59
CA LYS A 740 18.36 11.85 -3.40
C LYS A 740 18.13 12.11 -4.89
N LEU A 741 16.92 11.84 -5.40
CA LEU A 741 16.55 12.11 -6.81
C LEU A 741 16.64 13.60 -7.14
N ALA A 742 16.27 14.46 -6.19
CA ALA A 742 16.39 15.91 -6.30
C ALA A 742 17.83 16.42 -6.48
N LEU A 743 18.84 15.61 -6.18
CA LEU A 743 20.27 15.88 -6.44
C LEU A 743 20.76 15.32 -7.79
N GLY A 744 19.89 14.64 -8.54
CA GLY A 744 20.25 13.97 -9.80
C GLY A 744 20.92 12.61 -9.62
N ILE A 745 20.72 11.94 -8.48
CA ILE A 745 21.11 10.54 -8.29
C ILE A 745 19.97 9.67 -8.86
N PRO A 746 20.22 8.72 -9.77
CA PRO A 746 19.18 7.87 -10.33
C PRO A 746 18.79 6.72 -9.39
N LEU A 747 17.59 6.16 -9.58
CA LEU A 747 17.02 5.10 -8.73
C LEU A 747 17.92 3.87 -8.55
N PRO A 748 18.62 3.34 -9.59
CA PRO A 748 19.51 2.19 -9.42
C PRO A 748 20.77 2.47 -8.60
N GLU A 749 21.16 3.74 -8.42
CA GLU A 749 22.32 4.13 -7.57
C GLU A 749 21.93 4.32 -6.09
N ILE A 750 20.63 4.30 -5.76
CA ILE A 750 20.14 4.42 -4.39
C ILE A 750 19.92 3.02 -3.83
N LYS A 751 20.48 2.75 -2.63
CA LYS A 751 20.34 1.47 -1.92
C LYS A 751 18.96 1.34 -1.25
N ASN A 752 18.31 0.18 -1.32
CA ASN A 752 17.16 -0.12 -0.48
C ASN A 752 17.61 -0.27 0.99
N ALA A 753 17.10 0.59 1.86
CA ALA A 753 17.44 0.60 3.28
C ALA A 753 16.91 -0.62 4.07
N VAL A 754 15.90 -1.33 3.54
CA VAL A 754 15.26 -2.48 4.21
C VAL A 754 15.97 -3.80 3.88
N SER A 755 16.26 -4.07 2.60
CA SER A 755 16.96 -5.29 2.17
C SER A 755 18.49 -5.21 2.30
N GLU A 756 19.02 -3.98 2.22
CA GLU A 756 20.44 -3.65 2.05
C GLU A 756 21.20 -4.34 0.90
N LYS A 757 20.51 -5.11 0.05
CA LYS A 757 21.10 -5.87 -1.06
C LYS A 757 20.56 -5.43 -2.42
N THR A 758 19.39 -4.81 -2.45
CA THR A 758 18.73 -4.33 -3.67
C THR A 758 18.80 -2.80 -3.78
N THR A 759 18.44 -2.27 -4.95
CA THR A 759 18.35 -0.82 -5.19
C THR A 759 16.97 -0.28 -4.81
N ALA A 760 16.78 1.04 -4.84
CA ALA A 760 15.48 1.69 -4.73
C ALA A 760 14.66 1.65 -6.03
N CYS A 761 15.24 1.12 -7.12
CA CYS A 761 14.57 0.95 -8.41
C CYS A 761 13.76 -0.34 -8.44
N PHE A 762 12.64 -0.40 -7.72
CA PHE A 762 11.71 -1.54 -7.72
C PHE A 762 10.31 -1.10 -7.29
N GLU A 763 9.32 -1.98 -7.47
CA GLU A 763 7.97 -1.80 -6.96
C GLU A 763 7.75 -2.75 -5.77
N PRO A 764 7.44 -2.25 -4.56
CA PRO A 764 7.22 -3.08 -3.38
C PRO A 764 6.15 -4.17 -3.56
N SER A 765 6.44 -5.36 -3.06
CA SER A 765 5.47 -6.45 -2.93
C SER A 765 5.14 -6.67 -1.45
N LEU A 766 3.84 -6.69 -1.14
CA LEU A 766 3.30 -6.81 0.21
C LEU A 766 2.68 -8.21 0.35
N ASP A 767 3.10 -8.99 1.35
CA ASP A 767 2.46 -10.25 1.72
C ASP A 767 1.47 -10.10 2.89
N TYR A 768 0.92 -8.91 3.01
CA TYR A 768 -0.06 -8.42 3.98
C TYR A 768 -0.95 -7.36 3.33
N ILE A 769 -2.03 -6.98 4.02
CA ILE A 769 -2.89 -5.84 3.68
C ILE A 769 -2.78 -4.78 4.78
N VAL A 770 -2.78 -3.52 4.37
CA VAL A 770 -2.80 -2.35 5.24
C VAL A 770 -4.19 -1.72 5.20
N THR A 771 -4.66 -1.20 6.33
CA THR A 771 -5.90 -0.41 6.39
C THR A 771 -5.68 0.87 7.18
N LYS A 772 -5.91 2.01 6.53
CA LYS A 772 -5.94 3.33 7.15
C LYS A 772 -7.38 3.74 7.45
N ILE A 773 -7.60 4.29 8.63
CA ILE A 773 -8.88 4.88 9.04
C ILE A 773 -8.62 6.29 9.61
N PRO A 774 -9.38 7.32 9.22
CA PRO A 774 -9.24 8.66 9.80
C PRO A 774 -9.70 8.73 11.26
N ARG A 775 -9.17 9.71 11.99
CA ARG A 775 -9.58 10.07 13.35
C ARG A 775 -10.39 11.36 13.32
N TRP A 776 -11.59 11.37 13.89
CA TRP A 776 -12.46 12.55 13.98
C TRP A 776 -12.73 12.97 15.44
N ASP A 777 -12.81 14.28 15.67
CA ASP A 777 -13.13 14.90 16.98
C ASP A 777 -14.40 15.77 16.94
N LEU A 778 -15.30 15.52 15.98
CA LEU A 778 -16.46 16.37 15.65
C LEU A 778 -17.42 16.63 16.82
N ASP A 779 -17.48 15.73 17.81
CA ASP A 779 -18.31 15.89 19.01
C ASP A 779 -17.92 17.10 19.88
N ARG A 780 -16.71 17.67 19.73
CA ARG A 780 -16.28 18.86 20.48
C ARG A 780 -16.84 20.16 19.91
N PHE A 781 -17.32 20.15 18.66
CA PHE A 781 -17.75 21.35 17.95
C PHE A 781 -19.28 21.39 17.81
N GLN A 782 -19.95 21.98 18.80
CA GLN A 782 -21.41 22.16 18.75
C GLN A 782 -21.82 22.97 17.52
N GLY A 783 -22.71 22.42 16.69
CA GLY A 783 -23.18 23.04 15.44
C GLY A 783 -22.44 22.59 14.17
N MET A 784 -21.36 21.79 14.28
CA MET A 784 -20.73 21.15 13.12
C MET A 784 -21.47 19.86 12.71
N SER A 785 -21.68 19.66 11.41
CA SER A 785 -22.23 18.40 10.88
C SER A 785 -21.21 17.26 10.96
N ARG A 786 -21.68 16.08 11.37
CA ARG A 786 -20.94 14.80 11.38
C ARG A 786 -20.78 14.15 10.00
N GLU A 787 -21.46 14.69 9.00
CA GLU A 787 -21.34 14.24 7.61
C GLU A 787 -19.90 14.46 7.11
N ILE A 788 -19.40 13.56 6.28
CA ILE A 788 -18.10 13.67 5.61
C ILE A 788 -18.31 13.73 4.09
N GLY A 789 -17.31 14.20 3.35
CA GLY A 789 -17.42 14.41 1.91
C GLY A 789 -16.11 14.92 1.34
N SER A 790 -16.16 15.62 0.21
CA SER A 790 -14.96 16.12 -0.50
C SER A 790 -14.07 17.08 0.30
N SER A 791 -14.53 17.64 1.43
CA SER A 791 -13.75 18.54 2.28
C SER A 791 -13.42 17.84 3.60
N MET A 792 -12.12 17.72 3.89
CA MET A 792 -11.57 16.91 4.97
C MET A 792 -11.91 17.48 6.36
N LYS A 793 -12.25 16.61 7.32
CA LYS A 793 -12.62 16.98 8.70
C LYS A 793 -11.90 16.16 9.77
N SER A 794 -11.16 15.14 9.39
CA SER A 794 -10.30 14.36 10.28
C SER A 794 -9.16 15.20 10.85
N VAL A 795 -8.69 14.80 12.04
CA VAL A 795 -7.67 15.49 12.84
C VAL A 795 -6.39 14.67 13.03
N GLY A 796 -6.30 13.55 12.31
CA GLY A 796 -5.23 12.56 12.34
C GLY A 796 -5.73 11.25 11.72
N GLU A 797 -4.91 10.21 11.72
CA GLU A 797 -5.28 8.88 11.21
C GLU A 797 -4.55 7.75 11.94
N VAL A 798 -5.01 6.52 11.69
CA VAL A 798 -4.35 5.28 12.13
C VAL A 798 -4.07 4.41 10.92
N MET A 799 -3.07 3.53 11.05
CA MET A 799 -2.78 2.49 10.08
C MET A 799 -2.67 1.15 10.82
N ALA A 800 -3.32 0.11 10.30
CA ALA A 800 -3.17 -1.26 10.78
C ALA A 800 -2.61 -2.16 9.68
N VAL A 801 -1.93 -3.22 10.10
CA VAL A 801 -1.42 -4.27 9.22
C VAL A 801 -2.01 -5.61 9.66
N GLY A 802 -2.49 -6.40 8.71
CA GLY A 802 -2.94 -7.78 8.92
C GLY A 802 -2.73 -8.60 7.66
N ARG A 803 -2.93 -9.92 7.71
CA ARG A 803 -2.86 -10.76 6.49
C ARG A 803 -4.25 -11.17 5.96
N THR A 804 -5.31 -10.62 6.55
CA THR A 804 -6.67 -10.58 5.97
C THR A 804 -7.25 -9.18 6.15
N PHE A 805 -8.22 -8.81 5.31
CA PHE A 805 -8.93 -7.54 5.45
C PHE A 805 -9.64 -7.45 6.80
N GLU A 806 -10.26 -8.55 7.25
CA GLU A 806 -10.95 -8.67 8.52
C GLU A 806 -10.01 -8.44 9.71
N GLU A 807 -8.79 -8.98 9.68
CA GLU A 807 -7.76 -8.71 10.69
C GLU A 807 -7.38 -7.21 10.69
N SER A 808 -7.06 -6.66 9.53
CA SER A 808 -6.58 -5.29 9.40
C SER A 808 -7.64 -4.24 9.77
N VAL A 809 -8.87 -4.36 9.26
CA VAL A 809 -9.94 -3.38 9.52
C VAL A 809 -10.38 -3.36 10.98
N GLN A 810 -10.45 -4.52 11.65
CA GLN A 810 -10.81 -4.56 13.07
C GLN A 810 -9.73 -3.98 13.98
N LYS A 811 -8.43 -4.19 13.65
CA LYS A 811 -7.32 -3.50 14.32
C LYS A 811 -7.43 -1.98 14.15
N ALA A 812 -7.57 -1.49 12.91
CA ALA A 812 -7.66 -0.07 12.62
C ALA A 812 -8.83 0.59 13.38
N LEU A 813 -10.00 -0.05 13.42
CA LEU A 813 -11.15 0.45 14.17
C LEU A 813 -10.85 0.62 15.67
N ARG A 814 -10.14 -0.32 16.30
CA ARG A 814 -9.72 -0.21 17.72
C ARG A 814 -8.68 0.87 17.94
N MET A 815 -7.74 1.04 17.00
CA MET A 815 -6.72 2.10 17.03
C MET A 815 -7.36 3.51 17.02
N CYS A 816 -8.48 3.72 16.30
CA CYS A 816 -9.13 5.02 16.23
C CYS A 816 -9.64 5.58 17.56
N HIS A 817 -10.03 4.74 18.53
CA HIS A 817 -10.42 5.17 19.88
C HIS A 817 -10.50 4.00 20.88
N PRO A 818 -10.03 4.14 22.14
CA PRO A 818 -10.14 3.11 23.19
C PRO A 818 -11.56 2.69 23.64
N SER A 819 -12.61 3.19 22.97
CA SER A 819 -14.01 2.79 23.22
C SER A 819 -14.63 1.98 22.07
N VAL A 820 -13.87 1.75 21.00
CA VAL A 820 -14.27 0.93 19.86
C VAL A 820 -13.67 -0.45 20.10
N ASP A 821 -14.51 -1.47 20.20
CA ASP A 821 -14.05 -2.85 20.43
C ASP A 821 -13.65 -3.58 19.14
N GLY A 822 -14.04 -3.05 17.97
CA GLY A 822 -13.87 -3.64 16.63
C GLY A 822 -15.03 -3.26 15.70
N PHE A 823 -15.31 -4.07 14.68
CA PHE A 823 -16.49 -3.88 13.82
C PHE A 823 -17.73 -4.44 14.50
N MET A 824 -18.51 -3.58 15.17
CA MET A 824 -19.67 -3.97 15.99
C MET A 824 -20.81 -2.95 15.88
N PRO A 825 -22.08 -3.33 16.12
CA PRO A 825 -23.26 -2.46 15.94
C PRO A 825 -23.46 -1.46 17.10
N ARG A 826 -22.36 -0.85 17.59
CA ARG A 826 -22.33 0.08 18.73
C ARG A 826 -21.54 1.33 18.37
N LEU A 827 -22.07 2.50 18.74
CA LEU A 827 -21.39 3.76 18.50
C LEU A 827 -20.17 3.96 19.44
N PRO A 828 -19.14 4.70 18.99
CA PRO A 828 -18.06 5.16 19.85
C PRO A 828 -18.54 5.88 21.11
N LEU A 829 -17.69 5.92 22.14
CA LEU A 829 -17.98 6.44 23.48
C LEU A 829 -19.17 5.75 24.17
N LYS A 830 -19.55 4.55 23.72
CA LYS A 830 -20.71 3.77 24.21
C LYS A 830 -22.04 4.56 24.12
N LYS A 831 -22.15 5.44 23.12
CA LYS A 831 -23.38 6.19 22.86
C LYS A 831 -24.51 5.25 22.45
N ALA A 832 -25.71 5.52 22.94
CA ALA A 832 -26.91 4.88 22.42
C ALA A 832 -27.20 5.37 21.00
N TRP A 833 -27.75 4.49 20.16
CA TRP A 833 -28.42 4.89 18.93
C TRP A 833 -29.69 5.69 19.28
N ALA A 834 -30.12 6.60 18.40
CA ALA A 834 -31.38 7.33 18.60
C ALA A 834 -32.58 6.43 18.31
N ASP A 835 -33.67 6.59 19.08
CA ASP A 835 -34.90 5.78 18.95
C ASP A 835 -35.59 5.97 17.58
N THR A 836 -35.41 7.13 16.95
CA THR A 836 -36.02 7.50 15.66
C THR A 836 -35.02 7.51 14.51
N GLN A 837 -33.97 6.69 14.57
CA GLN A 837 -32.89 6.73 13.58
C GLN A 837 -33.27 6.06 12.25
N ASP A 838 -33.17 6.80 11.16
CA ASP A 838 -33.25 6.27 9.80
C ASP A 838 -31.90 5.67 9.38
N LEU A 839 -31.85 4.33 9.36
CA LEU A 839 -30.64 3.59 8.99
C LEU A 839 -30.34 3.66 7.47
N GLN A 840 -31.33 3.87 6.61
CA GLN A 840 -31.08 4.03 5.17
C GLN A 840 -30.39 5.36 4.91
N GLN A 841 -30.87 6.44 5.55
CA GLN A 841 -30.24 7.76 5.47
C GLN A 841 -28.79 7.75 6.00
N GLU A 842 -28.52 7.06 7.11
CA GLU A 842 -27.18 6.93 7.72
C GLU A 842 -26.19 6.07 6.91
N LEU A 843 -26.69 5.27 5.96
CA LEU A 843 -25.87 4.57 4.97
C LEU A 843 -25.64 5.44 3.73
N ALA A 844 -26.70 6.07 3.24
CA ALA A 844 -26.70 6.90 2.03
C ALA A 844 -25.86 8.19 2.19
N VAL A 845 -25.91 8.83 3.36
CA VAL A 845 -25.13 10.04 3.66
C VAL A 845 -23.87 9.66 4.43
N PRO A 846 -22.66 9.85 3.86
CA PRO A 846 -21.42 9.53 4.56
C PRO A 846 -21.25 10.34 5.84
N SER A 847 -20.83 9.69 6.92
CA SER A 847 -20.57 10.32 8.21
C SER A 847 -19.41 9.64 8.94
N SER A 848 -18.83 10.31 9.93
CA SER A 848 -17.79 9.74 10.81
C SER A 848 -18.26 8.50 11.61
N THR A 849 -19.53 8.11 11.52
CA THR A 849 -20.12 6.92 12.16
C THR A 849 -20.63 5.86 11.18
N ARG A 850 -20.48 6.07 9.86
CA ARG A 850 -21.02 5.19 8.80
C ARG A 850 -20.62 3.72 8.96
N ILE A 851 -19.38 3.44 9.38
CA ILE A 851 -18.89 2.06 9.59
C ILE A 851 -19.65 1.31 10.71
N PHE A 852 -20.16 2.02 11.72
CA PHE A 852 -21.01 1.43 12.76
C PHE A 852 -22.46 1.26 12.28
N SER A 853 -22.92 2.13 11.38
CA SER A 853 -24.20 1.99 10.69
C SER A 853 -24.21 0.77 9.76
N LEU A 854 -23.10 0.51 9.06
CA LEU A 854 -22.86 -0.73 8.30
C LEU A 854 -22.97 -1.97 9.20
N ALA A 855 -22.27 -1.98 10.34
CA ALA A 855 -22.35 -3.08 11.30
C ALA A 855 -23.79 -3.29 11.79
N LYS A 856 -24.52 -2.21 12.13
CA LYS A 856 -25.93 -2.26 12.54
C LYS A 856 -26.85 -2.82 11.45
N ALA A 857 -26.64 -2.42 10.19
CA ALA A 857 -27.42 -2.89 9.04
C ALA A 857 -27.25 -4.39 8.81
N LEU A 858 -26.00 -4.88 8.79
CA LEU A 858 -25.69 -6.31 8.66
C LEU A 858 -26.26 -7.13 9.83
N HIS A 859 -26.19 -6.61 11.06
CA HIS A 859 -26.80 -7.26 12.23
C HIS A 859 -28.34 -7.27 12.21
N SER A 860 -28.96 -6.31 11.51
CA SER A 860 -30.41 -6.27 11.27
C SER A 860 -30.86 -7.05 10.03
N GLY A 861 -29.94 -7.76 9.36
CA GLY A 861 -30.27 -8.60 8.20
C GLY A 861 -30.45 -7.85 6.87
N VAL A 862 -29.97 -6.59 6.78
CA VAL A 862 -29.91 -5.86 5.50
C VAL A 862 -28.87 -6.53 4.60
N SER A 863 -29.20 -6.77 3.32
CA SER A 863 -28.30 -7.49 2.42
C SER A 863 -27.12 -6.65 1.93
N VAL A 864 -26.04 -7.32 1.52
CA VAL A 864 -24.87 -6.68 0.89
C VAL A 864 -25.27 -5.84 -0.33
N ASP A 865 -26.20 -6.34 -1.17
CA ASP A 865 -26.70 -5.59 -2.34
C ASP A 865 -27.43 -4.30 -1.95
N GLN A 866 -28.27 -4.34 -0.91
CA GLN A 866 -29.00 -3.16 -0.42
C GLN A 866 -28.04 -2.12 0.15
N ILE A 867 -27.02 -2.57 0.89
CA ILE A 867 -25.98 -1.68 1.43
C ILE A 867 -25.16 -1.09 0.27
N HIS A 868 -24.76 -1.89 -0.72
CA HIS A 868 -24.04 -1.40 -1.90
C HIS A 868 -24.84 -0.35 -2.67
N GLN A 869 -26.14 -0.57 -2.91
CA GLN A 869 -27.02 0.39 -3.58
C GLN A 869 -27.13 1.74 -2.85
N LEU A 870 -27.10 1.73 -1.51
CA LEU A 870 -27.14 2.96 -0.71
C LEU A 870 -25.76 3.62 -0.58
N THR A 871 -24.68 2.85 -0.56
CA THR A 871 -23.35 3.35 -0.14
C THR A 871 -22.35 3.53 -1.27
N ALA A 872 -22.53 2.80 -2.38
CA ALA A 872 -21.58 2.54 -3.46
C ALA A 872 -20.23 1.92 -3.03
N ILE A 873 -20.08 1.46 -1.78
CA ILE A 873 -18.94 0.68 -1.32
C ILE A 873 -18.93 -0.67 -2.07
N ASP A 874 -17.78 -1.10 -2.60
CA ASP A 874 -17.69 -2.35 -3.36
C ASP A 874 -18.14 -3.56 -2.52
N LYS A 875 -18.92 -4.45 -3.15
CA LYS A 875 -19.52 -5.61 -2.47
C LYS A 875 -18.47 -6.51 -1.83
N TRP A 876 -17.26 -6.61 -2.36
CA TRP A 876 -16.21 -7.45 -1.77
C TRP A 876 -15.90 -7.03 -0.32
N PHE A 877 -15.72 -5.74 -0.06
CA PHE A 877 -15.52 -5.24 1.30
C PHE A 877 -16.74 -5.52 2.20
N LEU A 878 -17.94 -5.35 1.65
CA LEU A 878 -19.19 -5.60 2.37
C LEU A 878 -19.39 -7.09 2.72
N TYR A 879 -18.99 -8.02 1.84
CA TYR A 879 -18.97 -9.46 2.14
C TYR A 879 -18.00 -9.78 3.29
N LYS A 880 -16.79 -9.19 3.29
CA LYS A 880 -15.82 -9.36 4.39
C LYS A 880 -16.35 -8.79 5.72
N LEU A 881 -17.04 -7.65 5.71
CA LEU A 881 -17.74 -7.11 6.89
C LEU A 881 -18.92 -7.99 7.34
N HIS A 882 -19.63 -8.61 6.40
CA HIS A 882 -20.69 -9.57 6.70
C HIS A 882 -20.13 -10.86 7.32
N ARG A 883 -18.97 -11.37 6.85
CA ARG A 883 -18.24 -12.50 7.45
C ARG A 883 -17.91 -12.26 8.92
N ILE A 884 -17.45 -11.05 9.28
CA ILE A 884 -17.24 -10.66 10.69
C ILE A 884 -18.54 -10.77 11.48
N THR A 885 -19.65 -10.24 10.94
CA THR A 885 -20.98 -10.30 11.60
C THR A 885 -21.47 -11.73 11.79
N GLN A 886 -21.33 -12.60 10.78
CA GLN A 886 -21.68 -14.01 10.85
C GLN A 886 -20.83 -14.77 11.88
N LEU A 887 -19.52 -14.48 11.93
CA LEU A 887 -18.60 -15.10 12.88
C LEU A 887 -18.84 -14.65 14.32
N GLU A 888 -19.23 -13.39 14.55
CA GLU A 888 -19.71 -12.90 15.85
C GLU A 888 -20.94 -13.69 16.32
N GLN A 889 -21.95 -13.84 15.44
CA GLN A 889 -23.18 -14.58 15.74
C GLN A 889 -22.91 -16.08 16.01
N HIS A 890 -22.06 -16.71 15.19
CA HIS A 890 -21.68 -18.11 15.37
C HIS A 890 -20.90 -18.33 16.68
N LEU A 891 -19.94 -17.46 17.00
CA LEU A 891 -19.21 -17.48 18.27
C LEU A 891 -20.16 -17.29 19.48
N GLY A 892 -21.19 -16.45 19.34
CA GLY A 892 -22.21 -16.20 20.35
C GLY A 892 -23.08 -17.42 20.72
N SER A 893 -23.12 -18.46 19.86
CA SER A 893 -23.78 -19.72 20.16
C SER A 893 -23.05 -20.57 21.22
N TYR A 894 -21.77 -20.26 21.50
CA TYR A 894 -20.94 -20.96 22.47
C TYR A 894 -20.83 -20.21 23.82
N LYS A 895 -20.14 -20.85 24.77
CA LYS A 895 -19.68 -20.25 26.04
C LYS A 895 -18.19 -20.55 26.22
N SER A 896 -17.55 -19.84 27.14
CA SER A 896 -16.08 -19.93 27.34
C SER A 896 -15.57 -21.36 27.59
N GLY A 897 -16.37 -22.25 28.18
CA GLY A 897 -16.01 -23.65 28.41
C GLY A 897 -16.37 -24.63 27.28
N SER A 898 -17.02 -24.18 26.20
CA SER A 898 -17.49 -25.03 25.09
C SER A 898 -17.05 -24.58 23.69
N VAL A 899 -16.44 -23.40 23.55
CA VAL A 899 -15.98 -22.89 22.25
C VAL A 899 -14.85 -23.76 21.67
N PRO A 900 -14.97 -24.26 20.42
CA PRO A 900 -13.91 -25.05 19.79
C PRO A 900 -12.63 -24.23 19.55
N LYS A 901 -11.46 -24.86 19.72
CA LYS A 901 -10.15 -24.24 19.44
C LYS A 901 -10.06 -23.67 18.02
N GLY A 902 -10.57 -24.39 17.01
CA GLY A 902 -10.56 -23.92 15.62
C GLY A 902 -11.39 -22.67 15.41
N LEU A 903 -12.59 -22.60 16.01
CA LEU A 903 -13.46 -21.42 15.94
C LEU A 903 -12.83 -20.21 16.66
N LEU A 904 -12.21 -20.42 17.82
CA LEU A 904 -11.50 -19.34 18.53
C LEU A 904 -10.30 -18.83 17.73
N LEU A 905 -9.52 -19.72 17.10
CA LEU A 905 -8.42 -19.33 16.21
C LEU A 905 -8.95 -18.52 15.01
N MET A 906 -10.01 -18.99 14.36
CA MET A 906 -10.65 -18.30 13.24
C MET A 906 -11.14 -16.90 13.63
N ALA A 907 -11.71 -16.72 14.84
CA ALA A 907 -12.07 -15.40 15.35
C ALA A 907 -10.85 -14.48 15.48
N LYS A 908 -9.73 -14.97 16.06
CA LYS A 908 -8.49 -14.17 16.14
C LYS A 908 -7.92 -13.83 14.75
N GLN A 909 -7.96 -14.78 13.81
CA GLN A 909 -7.59 -14.61 12.40
C GLN A 909 -8.50 -13.65 11.61
N ASN A 910 -9.72 -13.39 12.09
CA ASN A 910 -10.61 -12.35 11.56
C ASN A 910 -10.56 -11.06 12.38
N GLY A 911 -9.52 -10.87 13.21
CA GLY A 911 -9.25 -9.63 13.93
C GLY A 911 -10.02 -9.42 15.24
N PHE A 912 -10.76 -10.41 15.76
CA PHE A 912 -11.49 -10.25 17.02
C PHE A 912 -10.53 -10.09 18.21
N SER A 913 -10.74 -9.05 19.02
CA SER A 913 -10.01 -8.85 20.28
C SER A 913 -10.48 -9.81 21.38
N ASP A 914 -9.64 -10.04 22.38
CA ASP A 914 -10.00 -10.81 23.59
C ASP A 914 -11.15 -10.14 24.36
N GLN A 915 -11.28 -8.81 24.22
CA GLN A 915 -12.42 -8.04 24.72
C GLN A 915 -13.73 -8.38 23.99
N GLN A 916 -13.73 -8.44 22.65
CA GLN A 916 -14.90 -8.89 21.87
C GLN A 916 -15.26 -10.34 22.20
N VAL A 917 -14.28 -11.25 22.16
CA VAL A 917 -14.45 -12.67 22.49
C VAL A 917 -15.02 -12.84 23.90
N GLY A 918 -14.51 -12.09 24.89
CA GLY A 918 -15.02 -12.07 26.25
C GLY A 918 -16.49 -11.69 26.30
N GLN A 919 -16.86 -10.54 25.72
CA GLN A 919 -18.26 -10.08 25.68
C GLN A 919 -19.20 -11.13 25.04
N ILE A 920 -18.82 -11.68 23.88
CA ILE A 920 -19.62 -12.64 23.12
C ILE A 920 -19.81 -13.95 23.89
N LEU A 921 -18.76 -14.48 24.53
CA LEU A 921 -18.79 -15.73 25.28
C LEU A 921 -19.31 -15.58 26.73
N GLY A 922 -19.67 -14.37 27.16
CA GLY A 922 -20.17 -14.07 28.51
C GLY A 922 -19.08 -14.09 29.59
N SER A 923 -17.87 -13.65 29.27
CA SER A 923 -16.71 -13.59 30.17
C SER A 923 -15.95 -12.25 30.07
N SER A 924 -14.87 -12.10 30.84
CA SER A 924 -14.02 -10.90 30.81
C SER A 924 -12.86 -11.07 29.83
N GLU A 925 -12.32 -9.96 29.30
CA GLU A 925 -11.11 -9.92 28.46
C GLU A 925 -9.99 -10.82 29.00
N GLY A 926 -9.66 -10.72 30.29
CA GLY A 926 -8.62 -11.54 30.92
C GLY A 926 -8.90 -13.06 30.87
N LYS A 927 -10.17 -13.49 30.95
CA LYS A 927 -10.56 -14.90 30.81
C LYS A 927 -10.54 -15.37 29.36
N ALA A 928 -10.91 -14.51 28.41
CA ALA A 928 -10.77 -14.79 26.99
C ALA A 928 -9.27 -14.93 26.58
N ARG A 929 -8.41 -14.05 27.12
CA ARG A 929 -6.95 -14.15 26.98
C ARG A 929 -6.41 -15.46 27.55
N GLU A 930 -6.77 -15.79 28.79
CA GLU A 930 -6.38 -17.06 29.45
C GLU A 930 -6.81 -18.29 28.63
N LEU A 931 -8.06 -18.28 28.13
CA LEU A 931 -8.61 -19.35 27.28
C LEU A 931 -7.82 -19.53 25.98
N ARG A 932 -7.57 -18.45 25.23
CA ARG A 932 -6.81 -18.56 23.97
C ARG A 932 -5.37 -19.01 24.21
N LEU A 933 -4.73 -18.53 25.28
CA LEU A 933 -3.37 -18.93 25.64
C LEU A 933 -3.31 -20.40 26.07
N THR A 934 -4.33 -20.91 26.78
CA THR A 934 -4.48 -22.34 27.12
C THR A 934 -4.61 -23.21 25.86
N TYR A 935 -5.28 -22.71 24.81
CA TYR A 935 -5.33 -23.36 23.50
C TYR A 935 -4.05 -23.18 22.66
N GLY A 936 -3.06 -22.43 23.14
CA GLY A 936 -1.82 -22.12 22.41
C GLY A 936 -2.02 -21.11 21.27
N ILE A 937 -3.12 -20.36 21.26
CA ILE A 937 -3.43 -19.34 20.24
C ILE A 937 -2.74 -18.03 20.62
N LYS A 938 -1.67 -17.72 19.89
CA LYS A 938 -0.87 -16.50 19.98
C LYS A 938 -0.68 -15.90 18.60
N PRO A 939 -0.48 -14.57 18.48
CA PRO A 939 -0.06 -13.98 17.23
C PRO A 939 1.43 -14.29 16.98
N TRP A 940 1.79 -14.31 15.70
CA TRP A 940 3.15 -14.36 15.19
C TRP A 940 3.66 -12.96 14.88
N VAL A 941 4.97 -12.79 14.84
CA VAL A 941 5.61 -11.49 14.52
C VAL A 941 6.22 -11.61 13.14
N LYS A 942 5.82 -10.74 12.23
CA LYS A 942 6.29 -10.73 10.83
C LYS A 942 6.97 -9.40 10.51
N GLN A 943 7.95 -9.43 9.61
CA GLN A 943 8.64 -8.25 9.10
C GLN A 943 7.87 -7.61 7.92
N ILE A 944 8.00 -6.29 7.81
CA ILE A 944 7.74 -5.52 6.59
C ILE A 944 9.09 -5.39 5.87
N ASP A 945 9.26 -6.13 4.78
CA ASP A 945 10.55 -6.27 4.08
C ASP A 945 10.61 -5.65 2.67
N THR A 946 9.57 -4.92 2.26
CA THR A 946 9.33 -4.34 0.93
C THR A 946 9.17 -5.35 -0.23
N LEU A 947 9.42 -6.65 -0.04
CA LEU A 947 9.68 -7.61 -1.12
C LEU A 947 9.00 -8.98 -0.90
N ALA A 948 7.96 -9.06 -0.07
CA ALA A 948 7.21 -10.28 0.23
C ALA A 948 8.12 -11.51 0.55
N ALA A 949 9.18 -11.28 1.33
CA ALA A 949 10.23 -12.24 1.69
C ALA A 949 11.15 -12.76 0.56
N GLU A 950 11.05 -12.26 -0.67
CA GLU A 950 11.96 -12.57 -1.78
C GLU A 950 13.43 -12.32 -1.40
N TYR A 951 13.69 -11.20 -0.71
CA TYR A 951 14.98 -10.89 -0.08
C TYR A 951 14.79 -10.77 1.44
N PRO A 952 15.77 -11.19 2.27
CA PRO A 952 15.69 -11.01 3.72
C PRO A 952 15.83 -9.52 4.09
N ALA A 953 14.98 -9.04 5.01
CA ALA A 953 15.13 -7.71 5.59
C ALA A 953 16.23 -7.66 6.66
N MET A 954 17.00 -6.58 6.63
CA MET A 954 18.00 -6.22 7.64
C MET A 954 17.42 -5.34 8.76
N THR A 955 16.22 -4.79 8.56
CA THR A 955 15.51 -3.96 9.54
C THR A 955 14.44 -4.74 10.31
N ASN A 956 14.15 -4.29 11.53
CA ASN A 956 13.10 -4.85 12.38
C ASN A 956 11.86 -3.95 12.36
N TYR A 957 11.25 -3.78 11.18
CA TYR A 957 9.94 -3.16 11.05
C TYR A 957 8.86 -4.25 11.04
N LEU A 958 7.94 -4.21 12.01
CA LEU A 958 7.20 -5.40 12.45
C LEU A 958 5.70 -5.15 12.61
N TYR A 959 4.92 -6.20 12.41
CA TYR A 959 3.52 -6.31 12.82
C TYR A 959 3.23 -7.68 13.43
N CYS A 960 2.11 -7.81 14.15
CA CYS A 960 1.63 -9.09 14.69
C CYS A 960 0.50 -9.64 13.82
N THR A 961 0.38 -10.95 13.64
CA THR A 961 -0.77 -11.56 12.93
C THR A 961 -1.09 -12.94 13.46
N TYR A 962 -2.37 -13.32 13.47
CA TYR A 962 -2.79 -14.71 13.74
C TYR A 962 -2.69 -15.62 12.51
N HIS A 963 -2.34 -15.08 11.34
CA HIS A 963 -2.04 -15.84 10.12
C HIS A 963 -0.55 -16.09 9.97
N GLY A 964 -0.08 -17.12 10.65
CA GLY A 964 1.28 -17.61 10.49
C GLY A 964 1.54 -18.93 11.19
N GLN A 965 2.74 -19.46 10.98
CA GLN A 965 3.24 -20.67 11.66
C GLN A 965 4.61 -20.46 12.33
N GLU A 966 5.25 -19.31 12.09
CA GLU A 966 6.54 -18.92 12.67
C GLU A 966 6.66 -17.40 12.85
N HIS A 967 7.58 -16.97 13.71
CA HIS A 967 8.04 -15.58 13.79
C HIS A 967 9.19 -15.36 12.80
N ASP A 968 9.32 -14.15 12.26
CA ASP A 968 10.48 -13.79 11.41
C ASP A 968 11.75 -13.46 12.20
N LEU A 969 11.63 -13.22 13.52
CA LEU A 969 12.73 -12.81 14.38
C LEU A 969 12.96 -13.75 15.57
N ASP A 970 14.22 -13.76 16.02
CA ASP A 970 14.61 -14.21 17.34
C ASP A 970 14.28 -13.16 18.42
N PHE A 971 13.92 -13.61 19.63
CA PHE A 971 13.61 -12.74 20.78
C PHE A 971 14.72 -12.82 21.82
N LYS A 972 15.84 -12.14 21.52
CA LYS A 972 17.08 -12.17 22.30
C LYS A 972 17.48 -10.80 22.89
N ASP A 973 16.92 -9.70 22.37
CA ASP A 973 17.40 -8.34 22.68
C ASP A 973 17.01 -7.81 24.06
N GLN A 974 15.92 -8.33 24.67
CA GLN A 974 15.38 -7.88 25.96
C GLN A 974 15.25 -6.34 26.05
N GLY A 975 14.74 -5.72 24.98
CA GLY A 975 14.70 -4.26 24.85
C GLY A 975 13.72 -3.56 25.79
N ILE A 976 13.98 -2.28 26.04
CA ILE A 976 13.09 -1.40 26.80
C ILE A 976 11.97 -0.94 25.88
N MET A 977 10.73 -1.19 26.28
CA MET A 977 9.55 -0.80 25.50
C MET A 977 9.22 0.69 25.67
N VAL A 978 9.00 1.39 24.56
CA VAL A 978 8.49 2.76 24.49
C VAL A 978 7.17 2.75 23.74
N LEU A 979 6.11 3.26 24.37
CA LEU A 979 4.79 3.38 23.76
C LEU A 979 4.64 4.78 23.14
N GLY A 980 4.17 4.83 21.89
CA GLY A 980 3.83 6.07 21.21
C GLY A 980 2.46 6.64 21.62
N CYS A 981 2.00 7.65 20.89
CA CYS A 981 0.79 8.41 21.22
C CYS A 981 -0.52 7.88 20.62
N GLY A 982 -0.46 7.00 19.61
CA GLY A 982 -1.63 6.68 18.77
C GLY A 982 -2.02 7.85 17.86
N PRO A 983 -3.24 7.87 17.28
CA PRO A 983 -3.65 8.91 16.33
C PRO A 983 -3.67 10.29 16.97
N TYR A 984 -3.20 11.29 16.22
CA TYR A 984 -3.38 12.68 16.62
C TYR A 984 -4.86 13.06 16.71
N HIS A 985 -5.16 13.87 17.71
CA HIS A 985 -6.50 14.40 17.97
C HIS A 985 -6.38 15.64 18.86
N ILE A 986 -7.51 16.31 19.16
CA ILE A 986 -7.45 17.63 19.81
C ILE A 986 -6.99 17.48 21.26
N GLY A 987 -5.79 17.98 21.56
CA GLY A 987 -5.13 17.85 22.86
C GLY A 987 -4.12 16.70 22.96
N SER A 988 -3.82 16.02 21.85
CA SER A 988 -2.73 15.05 21.73
C SER A 988 -2.17 15.07 20.30
N SER A 989 -1.10 15.85 20.09
CA SER A 989 -0.46 16.05 18.79
C SER A 989 1.04 15.76 18.84
N VAL A 990 1.82 16.33 17.92
CA VAL A 990 3.24 16.00 17.67
C VAL A 990 4.15 16.19 18.90
N GLU A 991 3.75 16.99 19.88
CA GLU A 991 4.49 17.13 21.14
C GLU A 991 4.70 15.79 21.88
N PHE A 992 3.81 14.80 21.69
CA PHE A 992 3.98 13.46 22.24
C PHE A 992 4.91 12.58 21.39
N ASP A 993 4.96 12.79 20.08
CA ASP A 993 5.93 12.15 19.19
C ASP A 993 7.36 12.63 19.49
N TRP A 994 7.52 13.95 19.71
CA TRP A 994 8.75 14.58 20.21
C TRP A 994 9.23 13.94 21.51
N CYS A 995 8.31 13.66 22.45
CA CYS A 995 8.63 12.99 23.72
C CYS A 995 9.08 11.55 23.50
N ALA A 996 8.39 10.80 22.63
CA ALA A 996 8.72 9.42 22.31
C ALA A 996 10.11 9.32 21.66
N VAL A 997 10.35 10.10 20.59
CA VAL A 997 11.63 10.15 19.87
C VAL A 997 12.78 10.57 20.79
N SER A 998 12.59 11.59 21.65
CA SER A 998 13.61 11.98 22.63
C SER A 998 13.94 10.87 23.63
N SER A 999 12.94 10.10 24.07
CA SER A 999 13.12 8.94 24.95
C SER A 999 13.89 7.81 24.26
N ILE A 1000 13.49 7.46 23.04
CA ILE A 1000 14.13 6.41 22.22
C ILE A 1000 15.62 6.75 21.99
N ARG A 1001 15.92 8.00 21.60
CA ARG A 1001 17.29 8.47 21.37
C ARG A 1001 18.13 8.46 22.64
N ALA A 1002 17.58 8.87 23.79
CA ALA A 1002 18.27 8.80 25.07
C ALA A 1002 18.61 7.34 25.45
N LEU A 1003 17.66 6.41 25.29
CA LEU A 1003 17.90 4.98 25.53
C LEU A 1003 18.99 4.40 24.62
N ARG A 1004 18.95 4.74 23.32
CA ARG A 1004 19.98 4.33 22.35
C ARG A 1004 21.36 4.90 22.69
N GLN A 1005 21.45 6.17 23.09
CA GLN A 1005 22.69 6.78 23.58
C GLN A 1005 23.24 6.12 24.87
N MET A 1006 22.35 5.57 25.70
CA MET A 1006 22.70 4.75 26.87
C MET A 1006 23.04 3.29 26.52
N GLY A 1007 23.15 2.95 25.23
CA GLY A 1007 23.43 1.60 24.75
C GLY A 1007 22.32 0.58 25.06
N LYS A 1008 21.08 1.04 25.24
CA LYS A 1008 19.92 0.17 25.50
C LYS A 1008 19.18 -0.16 24.21
N LYS A 1009 18.84 -1.44 24.05
CA LYS A 1009 17.93 -1.91 23.01
C LYS A 1009 16.53 -1.36 23.25
N THR A 1010 15.86 -0.94 22.19
CA THR A 1010 14.55 -0.26 22.21
C THR A 1010 13.50 -1.02 21.41
N VAL A 1011 12.31 -1.21 22.01
CA VAL A 1011 11.12 -1.75 21.33
C VAL A 1011 10.07 -0.65 21.29
N VAL A 1012 9.73 -0.14 20.11
CA VAL A 1012 8.71 0.91 19.95
C VAL A 1012 7.39 0.28 19.52
N VAL A 1013 6.29 0.72 20.14
CA VAL A 1013 4.93 0.35 19.71
C VAL A 1013 4.12 1.62 19.47
N ASN A 1014 3.64 1.83 18.24
CA ASN A 1014 2.78 2.95 17.85
C ASN A 1014 2.03 2.59 16.56
N HIS A 1015 0.97 3.32 16.19
CA HIS A 1015 0.16 3.04 15.00
C HIS A 1015 -0.33 4.30 14.24
N ASN A 1016 0.31 5.44 14.48
CA ASN A 1016 0.05 6.67 13.76
C ASN A 1016 1.09 6.82 12.62
N PRO A 1017 0.68 6.77 11.34
CA PRO A 1017 1.61 6.80 10.21
C PRO A 1017 2.27 8.18 10.00
N GLU A 1018 1.72 9.24 10.58
CA GLU A 1018 2.24 10.62 10.48
C GLU A 1018 3.45 10.89 11.39
N THR A 1019 4.00 9.88 12.08
CA THR A 1019 4.98 10.05 13.16
C THR A 1019 6.43 9.74 12.77
N VAL A 1020 7.37 10.44 13.41
CA VAL A 1020 8.80 10.12 13.38
C VAL A 1020 9.12 8.95 14.32
N SER A 1021 8.37 8.75 15.42
CA SER A 1021 8.57 7.55 16.26
C SER A 1021 8.26 6.22 15.55
N THR A 1022 7.47 6.22 14.46
CA THR A 1022 7.27 5.05 13.59
C THR A 1022 8.25 4.99 12.42
N ASP A 1023 9.42 5.63 12.55
CA ASP A 1023 10.54 5.44 11.65
C ASP A 1023 11.43 4.31 12.19
N PHE A 1024 11.60 3.23 11.41
CA PHE A 1024 12.39 2.08 11.85
C PHE A 1024 13.88 2.40 12.06
N ASP A 1025 14.39 3.51 11.49
CA ASP A 1025 15.76 3.98 11.78
C ASP A 1025 15.93 4.40 13.25
N GLU A 1026 14.86 4.85 13.93
CA GLU A 1026 14.97 5.46 15.27
C GLU A 1026 15.14 4.44 16.40
N CYS A 1027 14.71 3.19 16.22
CA CYS A 1027 14.73 2.16 17.26
C CYS A 1027 15.35 0.83 16.79
N ASP A 1028 15.50 -0.15 17.69
CA ASP A 1028 16.04 -1.47 17.32
C ASP A 1028 14.95 -2.42 16.82
N ARG A 1029 13.69 -2.21 17.26
CA ARG A 1029 12.50 -2.95 16.83
C ARG A 1029 11.30 -2.01 16.84
N LEU A 1030 10.64 -1.84 15.70
CA LEU A 1030 9.41 -1.05 15.56
C LEU A 1030 8.23 -1.98 15.30
N TYR A 1031 7.26 -2.01 16.22
CA TYR A 1031 5.97 -2.64 16.03
C TYR A 1031 4.93 -1.60 15.62
N PHE A 1032 4.43 -1.68 14.39
CA PHE A 1032 3.32 -0.85 13.91
C PHE A 1032 1.99 -1.48 14.35
N GLU A 1033 1.63 -1.27 15.62
CA GLU A 1033 0.66 -2.12 16.32
C GLU A 1033 -0.26 -1.42 17.33
N GLU A 1034 -1.32 -2.14 17.68
CA GLU A 1034 -2.39 -1.67 18.58
C GLU A 1034 -1.85 -1.30 19.97
N LEU A 1035 -2.18 -0.10 20.47
CA LEU A 1035 -1.91 0.29 21.86
C LEU A 1035 -3.01 -0.22 22.82
N THR A 1036 -3.35 -1.50 22.69
CA THR A 1036 -4.33 -2.20 23.55
C THR A 1036 -3.62 -3.05 24.59
N LEU A 1037 -4.29 -3.34 25.71
CA LEU A 1037 -3.74 -4.20 26.76
C LEU A 1037 -3.37 -5.58 26.21
N GLU A 1038 -4.24 -6.18 25.39
CA GLU A 1038 -3.99 -7.44 24.71
C GLU A 1038 -2.67 -7.45 23.91
N ARG A 1039 -2.50 -6.49 22.99
CA ARG A 1039 -1.37 -6.49 22.05
C ARG A 1039 -0.06 -6.08 22.71
N ILE A 1040 -0.10 -5.11 23.63
CA ILE A 1040 1.07 -4.74 24.43
C ILE A 1040 1.54 -5.93 25.28
N LEU A 1041 0.62 -6.70 25.89
CA LEU A 1041 0.98 -7.92 26.61
C LEU A 1041 1.53 -9.02 25.69
N ASP A 1042 0.99 -9.18 24.47
CA ASP A 1042 1.52 -10.14 23.50
C ASP A 1042 2.98 -9.80 23.13
N ILE A 1043 3.26 -8.55 22.76
CA ILE A 1043 4.62 -8.11 22.39
C ILE A 1043 5.57 -8.21 23.60
N ALA A 1044 5.16 -7.71 24.78
CA ALA A 1044 6.02 -7.72 25.97
C ALA A 1044 6.35 -9.15 26.45
N GLN A 1045 5.39 -10.07 26.40
CA GLN A 1045 5.60 -11.48 26.78
C GLN A 1045 6.44 -12.25 25.76
N GLN A 1046 6.45 -11.82 24.50
CA GLN A 1046 7.26 -12.40 23.45
C GLN A 1046 8.72 -11.89 23.49
N GLU A 1047 8.92 -10.58 23.66
CA GLU A 1047 10.24 -9.92 23.73
C GLU A 1047 10.99 -10.22 25.04
N VAL A 1048 10.29 -10.32 26.18
CA VAL A 1048 10.91 -10.45 27.51
C VAL A 1048 10.70 -11.85 28.09
N ARG A 1049 11.68 -12.74 27.86
CA ARG A 1049 11.78 -14.04 28.55
C ARG A 1049 12.17 -13.88 30.04
N THR A 1050 11.26 -13.39 30.87
CA THR A 1050 11.31 -13.57 32.33
C THR A 1050 10.19 -14.51 32.80
N PRO A 1051 10.42 -15.35 33.83
CA PRO A 1051 9.37 -16.20 34.39
C PRO A 1051 8.18 -15.36 34.90
N PRO A 1052 6.94 -15.87 34.84
CA PRO A 1052 5.71 -15.10 35.12
C PRO A 1052 5.57 -14.56 36.56
N TYR A 1053 6.51 -14.85 37.45
CA TYR A 1053 6.52 -14.41 38.86
C TYR A 1053 7.46 -13.24 39.15
N ALA A 1054 8.19 -12.71 38.15
CA ALA A 1054 9.18 -11.64 38.33
C ALA A 1054 8.80 -10.28 37.71
N CYS A 1055 7.56 -10.12 37.21
CA CYS A 1055 7.08 -8.85 36.67
C CYS A 1055 6.64 -7.85 37.75
N GLU A 1056 7.60 -7.31 38.51
CA GLU A 1056 7.42 -5.95 39.05
C GLU A 1056 7.48 -4.95 37.87
N PHE A 1057 6.32 -4.70 37.27
CA PHE A 1057 6.16 -3.72 36.20
C PHE A 1057 6.53 -2.32 36.71
N SER A 1058 7.78 -1.92 36.46
CA SER A 1058 8.27 -0.56 36.65
C SER A 1058 7.67 0.36 35.59
N PHE A 1059 6.37 0.62 35.69
CA PHE A 1059 5.70 1.65 34.89
C PHE A 1059 6.34 3.00 35.15
N VAL A 1060 7.11 3.49 34.18
CA VAL A 1060 7.50 4.90 34.09
C VAL A 1060 6.25 5.69 33.69
N LYS A 1061 5.33 5.89 34.64
CA LYS A 1061 4.20 6.81 34.51
C LYS A 1061 4.71 8.25 34.49
N ILE A 1062 5.18 8.71 33.32
CA ILE A 1062 5.32 10.14 33.03
C ILE A 1062 3.93 10.67 32.66
N GLN A 1063 3.05 10.74 33.66
CA GLN A 1063 1.85 11.55 33.63
C GLN A 1063 1.75 12.31 34.95
N ALA A 1064 1.41 13.61 34.86
CA ALA A 1064 1.11 14.54 35.95
C ALA A 1064 2.25 15.07 36.87
N LYS A 1065 3.55 14.77 36.65
CA LYS A 1065 4.64 15.40 37.44
C LYS A 1065 5.49 16.49 36.77
N TYR A 1066 5.50 16.60 35.44
CA TYR A 1066 6.33 17.59 34.72
C TYR A 1066 5.60 18.83 34.18
N THR A 1067 4.26 18.77 34.08
CA THR A 1067 3.42 19.91 33.66
C THR A 1067 3.63 21.15 34.54
N TYR A 1068 3.88 20.94 35.84
CA TYR A 1068 4.20 22.02 36.79
C TYR A 1068 5.62 22.57 36.65
N LEU A 1069 6.63 21.75 36.29
CA LEU A 1069 8.00 22.24 36.10
C LEU A 1069 8.13 23.14 34.88
N TRP A 1070 7.42 22.81 33.79
CA TRP A 1070 7.47 23.60 32.56
C TRP A 1070 6.79 24.97 32.72
N PHE A 1071 5.63 25.01 33.39
CA PHE A 1071 4.98 26.27 33.79
C PHE A 1071 5.87 27.12 34.71
N PHE A 1072 6.61 26.50 35.63
CA PHE A 1072 7.52 27.21 36.52
C PHE A 1072 8.72 27.79 35.77
N PHE A 1073 9.33 27.04 34.84
CA PHE A 1073 10.43 27.51 34.01
C PHE A 1073 10.01 28.62 33.03
N PHE A 1074 8.82 28.52 32.44
CA PHE A 1074 8.29 29.55 31.54
C PHE A 1074 8.12 30.88 32.29
N PHE A 1075 7.48 30.87 33.46
CA PHE A 1075 7.37 32.06 34.30
C PHE A 1075 8.73 32.59 34.78
N PHE A 1076 9.65 31.71 35.21
CA PHE A 1076 10.95 32.13 35.73
C PHE A 1076 11.83 32.77 34.65
N LYS A 1077 11.81 32.24 33.42
CA LYS A 1077 12.55 32.80 32.28
C LYS A 1077 12.00 34.16 31.85
N THR A 1078 10.68 34.30 31.70
CA THR A 1078 10.04 35.60 31.39
C THR A 1078 10.30 36.64 32.49
N PHE A 1079 10.32 36.23 33.76
CA PHE A 1079 10.61 37.12 34.88
C PHE A 1079 12.08 37.58 34.91
N LEU A 1080 13.01 36.72 34.50
CA LEU A 1080 14.45 37.05 34.44
C LEU A 1080 14.79 37.96 33.26
N GLU A 1081 14.18 37.74 32.09
CA GLU A 1081 14.39 38.55 30.88
C GLU A 1081 13.84 39.98 31.03
N CYS A 1082 12.75 40.17 31.80
CA CYS A 1082 12.23 41.49 32.16
C CYS A 1082 13.13 42.30 33.10
N PHE A 1083 14.10 41.69 33.79
CA PHE A 1083 14.92 42.35 34.82
C PHE A 1083 16.31 42.80 34.33
N LEU A 1084 16.69 42.50 33.08
CA LEU A 1084 18.08 42.59 32.59
C LEU A 1084 18.28 43.54 31.39
N ARG A 1085 17.43 44.57 31.21
CA ARG A 1085 17.65 45.65 30.22
C ARG A 1085 17.52 47.06 30.84
N PRO A 1086 18.32 48.04 30.39
CA PRO A 1086 18.42 49.37 31.01
C PRO A 1086 17.21 50.29 30.69
N PRO A 1087 17.01 51.39 31.45
CA PRO A 1087 15.71 52.04 31.55
C PRO A 1087 15.49 53.21 30.59
N LEU A 1088 14.58 53.04 29.62
CA LEU A 1088 13.83 54.16 29.01
C LEU A 1088 12.42 53.69 28.62
N HIS A 1089 11.43 54.57 28.74
CA HIS A 1089 9.99 54.38 28.43
C HIS A 1089 9.08 53.66 29.45
N TYR A 1090 9.23 53.93 30.75
CA TYR A 1090 8.18 53.68 31.75
C TYR A 1090 7.23 54.90 31.92
N PHE A 1091 6.39 55.22 30.92
CA PHE A 1091 5.33 56.24 31.10
C PHE A 1091 4.01 56.04 30.35
N ILE A 1092 3.90 55.06 29.43
CA ILE A 1092 2.66 54.88 28.62
C ILE A 1092 1.79 53.71 29.11
N ILE A 1093 2.37 52.66 29.68
CA ILE A 1093 1.63 51.43 30.04
C ILE A 1093 0.78 51.58 31.31
N TRP A 1094 1.17 52.44 32.26
CA TRP A 1094 0.47 52.58 33.55
C TRP A 1094 -0.93 53.19 33.43
N HIS A 1095 -1.18 54.03 32.41
CA HIS A 1095 -2.44 54.77 32.27
C HIS A 1095 -3.59 53.90 31.71
N VAL A 1096 -3.26 52.92 30.85
CA VAL A 1096 -4.23 51.98 30.27
C VAL A 1096 -4.79 51.05 31.35
N PHE A 1097 -3.92 50.49 32.19
CA PHE A 1097 -4.29 49.49 33.20
C PHE A 1097 -5.23 50.06 34.28
N THR A 1098 -5.03 51.31 34.71
CA THR A 1098 -5.91 51.98 35.69
C THR A 1098 -7.28 52.36 35.14
N THR A 1099 -7.45 52.44 33.82
CA THR A 1099 -8.71 52.86 33.18
C THR A 1099 -9.67 51.68 33.03
N CYS A 1100 -9.17 50.49 32.68
CA CYS A 1100 -9.98 49.27 32.59
C CYS A 1100 -10.53 48.82 33.96
N LEU A 1101 -9.77 48.99 35.05
CA LEU A 1101 -10.17 48.61 36.40
C LEU A 1101 -11.32 49.45 36.99
N LYS A 1102 -11.60 50.65 36.45
CA LYS A 1102 -12.72 51.49 36.91
C LYS A 1102 -14.04 51.23 36.19
N ASN A 1103 -14.04 50.57 35.03
CA ASN A 1103 -15.21 50.47 34.15
C ASN A 1103 -15.92 49.10 34.14
N GLY A 1104 -15.57 48.18 35.05
CA GLY A 1104 -16.47 47.09 35.46
C GLY A 1104 -16.82 46.02 34.41
N ILE A 1105 -15.93 45.73 33.45
CA ILE A 1105 -16.16 44.69 32.44
C ILE A 1105 -15.52 43.36 32.90
N PHE A 1106 -16.29 42.53 33.61
CA PHE A 1106 -16.51 41.08 33.36
C PHE A 1106 -17.29 40.45 34.52
N PHE A 1107 -18.30 39.64 34.20
CA PHE A 1107 -19.30 39.12 35.14
C PHE A 1107 -19.11 37.62 35.47
N ARG A 1108 -19.44 37.25 36.71
CA ARG A 1108 -19.89 35.91 37.20
C ARG A 1108 -19.16 34.64 36.71
N HIS A 1109 -18.39 34.04 37.62
CA HIS A 1109 -18.79 32.77 38.29
C HIS A 1109 -18.05 32.57 39.62
N SER A 1110 -18.66 31.87 40.57
CA SER A 1110 -18.33 31.94 42.00
C SER A 1110 -17.57 30.71 42.52
N ILE A 1111 -16.26 30.63 42.30
CA ILE A 1111 -15.36 29.64 42.96
C ILE A 1111 -14.05 30.27 43.52
N VAL A 1112 -13.62 31.44 43.04
CA VAL A 1112 -12.33 32.06 43.40
C VAL A 1112 -12.44 32.98 44.64
N ARG A 1113 -12.81 32.44 45.82
CA ARG A 1113 -12.90 33.25 47.05
C ARG A 1113 -12.44 32.60 48.36
N ARG A 1114 -11.62 31.53 48.31
CA ARG A 1114 -11.12 30.85 49.54
C ARG A 1114 -9.61 30.52 49.63
N CYS A 1115 -8.79 30.77 48.60
CA CYS A 1115 -7.39 30.30 48.58
C CYS A 1115 -6.29 31.40 48.61
N PHE A 1116 -6.61 32.66 48.92
CA PHE A 1116 -5.61 33.71 49.08
C PHE A 1116 -5.76 34.45 50.42
N ALA A 1117 -4.88 34.11 51.37
CA ALA A 1117 -4.58 34.87 52.58
C ALA A 1117 -3.05 35.02 52.70
N PRO A 1118 -2.51 36.23 52.96
CA PRO A 1118 -1.08 36.50 52.78
C PRO A 1118 -0.26 36.25 54.05
N LYS A 1119 0.25 35.04 54.24
CA LYS A 1119 1.36 34.74 55.16
C LYS A 1119 2.20 33.57 54.64
N PHE A 1120 3.28 33.86 53.92
CA PHE A 1120 4.55 33.13 53.91
C PHE A 1120 5.51 33.79 52.90
N MET A 1121 6.07 34.92 53.32
CA MET A 1121 7.19 35.59 52.64
C MET A 1121 8.21 35.95 53.73
N MET A 1122 9.49 35.68 53.47
CA MET A 1122 10.61 35.63 54.42
C MET A 1122 10.61 34.39 55.36
N ILE A 1123 11.52 33.44 55.09
CA ILE A 1123 12.74 33.22 55.90
C ILE A 1123 13.76 32.38 55.09
N PHE A 1124 14.88 33.04 54.78
CA PHE A 1124 16.24 32.58 54.48
C PHE A 1124 16.60 31.23 53.82
N PHE A 1125 17.26 31.40 52.67
CA PHE A 1125 18.47 30.72 52.22
C PHE A 1125 19.36 30.06 53.30
N SER A 1126 19.84 28.84 53.02
CA SER A 1126 21.16 28.36 53.46
C SER A 1126 21.70 27.27 52.52
N LYS A 1127 22.91 27.47 51.97
CA LYS A 1127 23.63 26.47 51.16
C LYS A 1127 24.40 25.48 52.06
N LYS A 1128 23.76 24.47 52.65
CA LYS A 1128 24.51 23.33 53.25
C LYS A 1128 23.79 21.99 53.51
N THR A 1129 22.83 21.58 52.68
CA THR A 1129 22.25 20.23 52.79
C THR A 1129 21.76 19.69 51.43
N PHE A 1130 22.66 19.12 50.63
CA PHE A 1130 22.29 18.52 49.32
C PHE A 1130 23.11 17.28 48.94
N LEU A 1131 23.85 16.67 49.87
CA LEU A 1131 24.85 15.63 49.56
C LEU A 1131 24.86 14.42 50.52
N GLU A 1132 23.87 14.27 51.41
CA GLU A 1132 23.82 13.15 52.37
C GLU A 1132 22.48 12.38 52.41
N CYS A 1133 21.55 12.63 51.48
CA CYS A 1133 20.23 11.95 51.46
C CYS A 1133 20.13 10.76 50.49
N PHE A 1134 21.25 10.21 50.00
CA PHE A 1134 21.29 9.03 49.12
C PHE A 1134 22.00 7.84 49.76
N SER A 1135 21.39 7.29 50.82
CA SER A 1135 21.73 5.95 51.31
C SER A 1135 20.57 5.31 52.08
N GLN A 1136 20.17 4.11 51.64
CA GLN A 1136 19.32 3.09 52.31
C GLN A 1136 17.79 3.10 51.96
N PRO A 1137 17.11 1.92 52.03
CA PRO A 1137 16.01 1.57 51.13
C PRO A 1137 14.59 1.78 51.70
N PRO A 1138 13.52 1.70 50.86
CA PRO A 1138 12.17 2.03 51.28
C PRO A 1138 11.40 0.85 51.88
N LEU A 1139 10.91 1.03 53.11
CA LEU A 1139 9.74 0.33 53.63
C LEU A 1139 8.72 1.37 54.15
N HIS A 1140 7.43 1.06 54.02
CA HIS A 1140 6.27 1.84 54.48
C HIS A 1140 5.94 3.16 53.73
N TYR A 1141 5.28 3.02 52.58
CA TYR A 1141 4.26 3.99 52.12
C TYR A 1141 2.99 3.28 51.65
N PHE A 1142 2.21 2.80 52.61
CA PHE A 1142 0.77 2.55 52.46
C PHE A 1142 0.04 3.45 53.46
N ILE A 1143 -1.21 3.83 53.16
CA ILE A 1143 -1.99 4.89 53.85
C ILE A 1143 -1.54 6.31 53.46
N ILE A 1144 -1.99 6.77 52.28
CA ILE A 1144 -2.58 8.10 51.93
C ILE A 1144 -2.98 8.01 50.44
N TRP A 1145 -4.06 7.29 50.14
CA TRP A 1145 -4.57 7.15 48.76
C TRP A 1145 -6.09 6.89 48.72
N HIS A 1146 -6.86 7.74 49.41
CA HIS A 1146 -8.32 7.59 49.53
C HIS A 1146 -9.12 8.89 49.68
N VAL A 1147 -8.60 10.04 49.23
CA VAL A 1147 -9.26 11.36 49.38
C VAL A 1147 -9.20 12.24 48.10
N PHE A 1148 -8.81 11.68 46.94
CA PHE A 1148 -8.62 12.48 45.70
C PHE A 1148 -9.33 11.90 44.45
N THR A 1149 -10.49 11.26 44.63
CA THR A 1149 -11.34 10.77 43.53
C THR A 1149 -12.82 11.14 43.69
N THR A 1150 -13.08 12.39 44.10
CA THR A 1150 -14.39 13.06 43.96
C THR A 1150 -14.24 14.58 44.13
N CYS A 1151 -13.81 15.27 43.06
CA CYS A 1151 -14.01 16.71 42.88
C CYS A 1151 -13.81 17.08 41.40
#